data_AF-A0A1D3UT54-F1
#
_entry.id   AF-A0A1D3UT54-F1
#
_cell.length_a   1.000
_cell.length_b   1.000
_cell.length_c   1.000
_cell.angle_alpha   90.00
_cell.angle_beta   90.00
_cell.angle_gamma   90.00
#
_symmetry.space_group_name_H-M   'P 1'
#
loop_
_entity.id
_entity.type
_entity.pdbx_description
1 polymer ?
#
loop_
_entity_poly.entity_id
_entity_poly.type
_entity_poly.pdbx_seq_one_letter_code
_entity_poly.pdbx_strand_id
1 'polypeptide(L)'
;MKYLVIFIPIIFLSSCYHISDDIPDDTAKVLRMAGNNRSELERVLEYYRGDSLKFRAACFLIANMADEYAIVPTDTSDIYIRSFPELKMIHEEQAWEPSISKIGAYLDSIRSIKKPQMTIIRDINVITADFLIENIDLAFTAWEKFNGSDAYAFEAFCEYVLPYRLEHEPLNHWRKTAYERFGHLLDSVTGGYDIAKRVVKSNMIWYNAGMSKFPYPLTLDSLLNLHWGDCDQMAYCLTAVLRAIGIPSAIDFTPVWANRSGGHKWNIVIDRKGHTVDMGFGHDASNEFAYKISKIYRLSFADQQYINVGKNNTAFSFFYHPDWKDVTSEYKDMAISDIRIKTNKKESEGYLCTFDNSMWIPVAKSYLSGDVLIFNTVGRGDFRKEQMRSYRNSGDGIVYLPVGIQNNRITPLAPPLILRENGLQTILKAELKKKQTIHINRKYPKYGHIIQYERMMLGGRFEASNRSDFYSKILLCDIKYIPDQPVKDTCINMPRSYRYVRYVAPEHSWANVGDIAFYSDTRKLHGIPFSSSTHGGGQDVNRAFDGNIDTYFHTNNENGAFVGLDFGHPERITRILYSPRTDNNDVIPGDEYELFYWGNEWCSLGKCIANGFELVYDNAPSNALFLLHNHTRGKEERPFTYEHGKQIWW
;
A
#
# COMPACT_ATOMS: atom_id res chain seq x y z
N MET A 1 62.60 -5.47 -76.56
CA MET A 1 61.83 -5.00 -75.40
C MET A 1 61.03 -6.17 -74.84
N LYS A 2 61.44 -6.73 -73.70
CA LYS A 2 60.64 -7.70 -72.92
C LYS A 2 60.60 -7.13 -71.50
N TYR A 3 59.41 -6.73 -71.06
CA TYR A 3 59.19 -6.15 -69.75
C TYR A 3 59.22 -7.27 -68.69
N LEU A 4 60.04 -7.06 -67.66
CA LEU A 4 60.09 -7.90 -66.47
C LEU A 4 58.98 -7.43 -65.53
N VAL A 5 57.92 -8.21 -65.37
CA VAL A 5 56.84 -7.94 -64.42
C VAL A 5 57.22 -8.60 -63.10
N ILE A 6 57.55 -7.79 -62.09
CA ILE A 6 57.80 -8.22 -60.71
C ILE A 6 56.44 -8.26 -60.00
N PHE A 7 56.01 -9.45 -59.58
CA PHE A 7 54.83 -9.66 -58.75
C PHE A 7 55.23 -9.44 -57.28
N ILE A 8 54.73 -8.37 -56.65
CA ILE A 8 54.80 -8.14 -55.20
C ILE A 8 53.48 -8.66 -54.60
N PRO A 9 53.48 -9.67 -53.72
CA PRO A 9 52.27 -10.06 -53.03
C PRO A 9 51.97 -9.03 -51.94
N ILE A 10 50.88 -8.28 -52.12
CA ILE A 10 50.28 -7.45 -51.08
C ILE A 10 49.66 -8.41 -50.06
N ILE A 11 50.32 -8.58 -48.91
CA ILE A 11 49.75 -9.26 -47.75
C ILE A 11 48.72 -8.31 -47.15
N PHE A 12 47.44 -8.58 -47.42
CA PHE A 12 46.35 -8.02 -46.63
C PHE A 12 46.43 -8.62 -45.22
N LEU A 13 46.99 -7.87 -44.28
CA LEU A 13 46.79 -8.11 -42.85
C LEU A 13 45.33 -7.76 -42.53
N SER A 14 44.43 -8.72 -42.68
CA SER A 14 43.13 -8.68 -42.03
C SER A 14 43.38 -8.85 -40.54
N SER A 15 43.45 -7.75 -39.78
CA SER A 15 43.34 -7.84 -38.33
C SER A 15 41.91 -8.26 -38.01
N CYS A 16 41.71 -9.54 -37.72
CA CYS A 16 40.54 -10.00 -36.99
C CYS A 16 40.65 -9.44 -35.56
N TYR A 17 40.22 -8.20 -35.36
CA TYR A 17 39.94 -7.68 -34.02
C TYR A 17 38.73 -8.46 -33.50
N HIS A 18 38.96 -9.39 -32.59
CA HIS A 18 37.90 -10.18 -31.99
C HIS A 18 37.03 -9.28 -31.10
N ILE A 19 35.73 -9.29 -31.35
CA ILE A 19 34.68 -8.57 -30.60
C ILE A 19 34.66 -8.93 -29.09
N SER A 20 35.37 -9.99 -28.69
CA SER A 20 35.38 -10.52 -27.33
C SER A 20 36.06 -9.65 -26.29
N ASP A 21 37.00 -8.79 -26.67
CA ASP A 21 37.96 -8.22 -25.71
C ASP A 21 37.45 -6.94 -25.00
N ASP A 22 36.40 -6.29 -25.55
CA ASP A 22 35.82 -5.04 -25.00
C ASP A 22 34.48 -5.22 -24.26
N ILE A 23 33.92 -6.45 -24.22
CA ILE A 23 32.63 -6.73 -23.58
C ILE A 23 32.85 -7.11 -22.11
N PRO A 24 32.24 -6.41 -21.14
CA PRO A 24 32.33 -6.78 -19.72
C PRO A 24 31.84 -8.21 -19.44
N ASP A 25 32.44 -8.89 -18.47
CA ASP A 25 32.14 -10.29 -18.13
C ASP A 25 30.66 -10.54 -17.83
N ASP A 26 30.02 -9.62 -17.10
CA ASP A 26 28.59 -9.72 -16.76
C ASP A 26 27.71 -9.59 -18.00
N THR A 27 28.04 -8.67 -18.91
CA THR A 27 27.36 -8.56 -20.22
C THR A 27 27.55 -9.84 -21.04
N ALA A 28 28.79 -10.36 -21.12
CA ALA A 28 29.09 -11.60 -21.83
C ALA A 28 28.34 -12.81 -21.25
N LYS A 29 28.13 -12.84 -19.92
CA LYS A 29 27.32 -13.87 -19.25
C LYS A 29 25.87 -13.82 -19.72
N VAL A 30 25.25 -12.65 -19.79
CA VAL A 30 23.86 -12.53 -20.25
C VAL A 30 23.73 -12.84 -21.74
N LEU A 31 24.69 -12.44 -22.58
CA LEU A 31 24.71 -12.82 -24.00
C LEU A 31 24.70 -14.35 -24.19
N ARG A 32 25.40 -15.11 -23.33
CA ARG A 32 25.36 -16.58 -23.34
C ARG A 32 24.00 -17.13 -22.91
N MET A 33 23.27 -16.41 -22.05
CA MET A 33 21.93 -16.80 -21.57
C MET A 33 20.82 -16.49 -22.57
N ALA A 34 21.02 -15.55 -23.50
CA ALA A 34 20.00 -15.04 -24.41
C ALA A 34 19.54 -16.00 -25.51
N GLY A 35 20.21 -17.15 -25.66
CA GLY A 35 19.83 -18.18 -26.64
C GLY A 35 19.67 -17.61 -28.05
N ASN A 36 18.48 -17.79 -28.64
CA ASN A 36 18.17 -17.32 -29.99
C ASN A 36 18.15 -15.78 -30.12
N ASN A 37 17.90 -15.05 -29.03
CA ASN A 37 17.81 -13.60 -29.04
C ASN A 37 19.18 -12.90 -28.90
N ARG A 38 20.26 -13.68 -28.74
CA ARG A 38 21.62 -13.17 -28.61
C ARG A 38 22.02 -12.20 -29.72
N SER A 39 21.61 -12.47 -30.96
CA SER A 39 21.96 -11.63 -32.12
C SER A 39 21.38 -10.23 -32.02
N GLU A 40 20.20 -10.06 -31.42
CA GLU A 40 19.62 -8.73 -31.19
C GLU A 40 20.45 -7.96 -30.17
N LEU A 41 20.90 -8.60 -29.09
CA LEU A 41 21.73 -7.94 -28.07
C LEU A 41 23.13 -7.58 -28.59
N GLU A 42 23.74 -8.45 -29.41
CA GLU A 42 25.02 -8.16 -30.08
C GLU A 42 24.87 -7.01 -31.09
N ARG A 43 23.72 -6.90 -31.78
CA ARG A 43 23.41 -5.78 -32.69
C ARG A 43 23.39 -4.44 -31.97
N VAL A 44 22.91 -4.38 -30.72
CA VAL A 44 22.97 -3.15 -29.90
C VAL A 44 24.42 -2.75 -29.59
N LEU A 45 25.24 -3.72 -29.16
CA LEU A 45 26.65 -3.46 -28.83
C LEU A 45 27.45 -3.03 -30.06
N GLU A 46 27.20 -3.65 -31.22
CA GLU A 46 27.82 -3.25 -32.49
C GLU A 46 27.41 -1.83 -32.89
N TYR A 47 26.12 -1.50 -32.77
CA TYR A 47 25.60 -0.18 -33.11
C TYR A 47 26.31 0.94 -32.34
N TYR A 48 26.61 0.72 -31.06
CA TYR A 48 27.28 1.70 -30.20
C TYR A 48 28.81 1.56 -30.11
N ARG A 49 29.44 0.69 -30.91
CA ARG A 49 30.90 0.47 -30.87
C ARG A 49 31.72 1.77 -30.98
N GLY A 50 31.23 2.75 -31.74
CA GLY A 50 31.86 4.06 -31.91
C GLY A 50 31.56 5.11 -30.83
N ASP A 51 30.63 4.84 -29.92
CA ASP A 51 30.21 5.75 -28.85
C ASP A 51 30.46 5.09 -27.48
N SER A 52 31.59 5.44 -26.86
CA SER A 52 32.01 4.81 -25.60
C SER A 52 30.99 4.94 -24.46
N LEU A 53 30.20 6.01 -24.42
CA LEU A 53 29.28 6.27 -23.33
C LEU A 53 27.99 5.48 -23.54
N LYS A 54 27.45 5.48 -24.77
CA LYS A 54 26.29 4.65 -25.13
C LYS A 54 26.61 3.16 -25.13
N PHE A 55 27.84 2.76 -25.50
CA PHE A 55 28.29 1.37 -25.40
C PHE A 55 28.26 0.89 -23.94
N ARG A 56 28.81 1.68 -23.01
CA ARG A 56 28.73 1.38 -21.56
C ARG A 56 27.29 1.29 -21.07
N ALA A 57 26.41 2.18 -21.52
CA ALA A 57 24.99 2.14 -21.20
C ALA A 57 24.30 0.86 -21.73
N ALA A 58 24.60 0.46 -22.96
CA ALA A 58 24.12 -0.79 -23.54
C ALA A 58 24.62 -2.02 -22.76
N CYS A 59 25.90 -2.05 -22.39
CA CYS A 59 26.47 -3.09 -21.55
C CYS A 59 25.77 -3.18 -20.19
N PHE A 60 25.49 -2.04 -19.56
CA PHE A 60 24.75 -1.97 -18.29
C PHE A 60 23.34 -2.56 -18.41
N LEU A 61 22.57 -2.19 -19.44
CA LEU A 61 21.23 -2.74 -19.66
C LEU A 61 21.28 -4.27 -19.87
N ILE A 62 22.17 -4.73 -20.74
CA ILE A 62 22.30 -6.16 -21.06
C ILE A 62 22.79 -6.95 -19.85
N ALA A 63 23.73 -6.43 -19.05
CA ALA A 63 24.25 -7.14 -17.89
C ALA A 63 23.17 -7.39 -16.81
N ASN A 64 22.18 -6.50 -16.71
CA ASN A 64 21.17 -6.55 -15.65
C ASN A 64 19.80 -7.09 -16.09
N MET A 65 19.56 -7.28 -17.40
CA MET A 65 18.24 -7.75 -17.89
C MET A 65 17.94 -9.24 -17.67
N ALA A 66 18.87 -9.99 -17.09
CA ALA A 66 18.83 -11.46 -17.10
C ALA A 66 17.57 -12.03 -16.45
N ASP A 67 17.10 -11.42 -15.36
CA ASP A 67 15.91 -11.83 -14.61
C ASP A 67 14.70 -10.91 -14.87
N GLU A 68 14.76 -10.03 -15.88
CA GLU A 68 13.68 -9.11 -16.25
C GLU A 68 12.60 -9.77 -17.10
N TYR A 69 11.34 -9.45 -16.81
CA TYR A 69 10.18 -10.03 -17.49
C TYR A 69 8.92 -9.18 -17.42
N ALA A 70 8.04 -9.35 -18.39
CA ALA A 70 6.66 -8.87 -18.36
C ALA A 70 5.70 -9.94 -17.85
N ILE A 71 4.67 -9.50 -17.10
CA ILE A 71 3.47 -10.31 -16.81
C ILE A 71 2.35 -9.81 -17.72
N VAL A 72 1.84 -10.69 -18.58
CA VAL A 72 0.78 -10.38 -19.54
C VAL A 72 -0.40 -11.33 -19.38
N PRO A 73 -1.62 -10.95 -19.78
CA PRO A 73 -2.71 -11.90 -19.88
C PRO A 73 -2.36 -13.00 -20.89
N THR A 74 -2.71 -14.25 -20.59
CA THR A 74 -2.51 -15.38 -21.50
C THR A 74 -3.30 -15.22 -22.81
N ASP A 75 -4.42 -14.49 -22.75
CA ASP A 75 -5.29 -14.14 -23.87
C ASP A 75 -5.33 -12.61 -23.99
N THR A 76 -4.85 -12.04 -25.09
CA THR A 76 -4.86 -10.58 -25.29
C THR A 76 -6.26 -10.00 -25.40
N SER A 77 -7.26 -10.85 -25.63
CA SER A 77 -8.67 -10.50 -25.62
C SER A 77 -9.31 -10.69 -24.24
N ASP A 78 -8.52 -10.77 -23.18
CA ASP A 78 -9.03 -10.96 -21.83
C ASP A 78 -10.01 -9.85 -21.39
N ILE A 79 -11.04 -10.23 -20.64
CA ILE A 79 -12.15 -9.36 -20.26
C ILE A 79 -11.71 -8.14 -19.43
N TYR A 80 -10.66 -8.26 -18.61
CA TYR A 80 -10.15 -7.10 -17.87
C TYR A 80 -9.55 -6.06 -18.82
N ILE A 81 -8.87 -6.48 -19.89
CA ILE A 81 -8.33 -5.57 -20.92
C ILE A 81 -9.46 -4.91 -21.72
N ARG A 82 -10.47 -5.69 -22.11
CA ARG A 82 -11.64 -5.15 -22.84
C ARG A 82 -12.45 -4.15 -22.02
N SER A 83 -12.34 -4.20 -20.69
CA SER A 83 -13.11 -3.34 -19.78
C SER A 83 -12.55 -1.92 -19.59
N PHE A 84 -11.43 -1.58 -20.24
CA PHE A 84 -10.80 -0.27 -20.11
C PHE A 84 -11.73 0.91 -20.46
N PRO A 85 -12.52 0.87 -21.55
CA PRO A 85 -13.46 1.93 -21.86
C PRO A 85 -14.47 2.15 -20.74
N GLU A 86 -14.99 1.09 -20.14
CA GLU A 86 -15.93 1.15 -19.02
C GLU A 86 -15.27 1.74 -17.77
N LEU A 87 -14.08 1.25 -17.41
CA LEU A 87 -13.33 1.76 -16.26
C LEU A 87 -13.03 3.25 -16.38
N LYS A 88 -12.66 3.71 -17.57
CA LYS A 88 -12.40 5.13 -17.86
C LYS A 88 -13.63 6.02 -17.64
N MET A 89 -14.83 5.49 -17.89
CA MET A 89 -16.08 6.24 -17.74
C MET A 89 -16.58 6.33 -16.29
N ILE A 90 -16.00 5.57 -15.38
CA ILE A 90 -16.39 5.59 -13.96
C ILE A 90 -15.78 6.82 -13.28
N HIS A 91 -16.65 7.71 -12.79
CA HIS A 91 -16.30 8.81 -11.92
C HIS A 91 -16.76 8.54 -10.47
N GLU A 92 -15.82 8.74 -9.54
CA GLU A 92 -16.01 8.52 -8.11
C GLU A 92 -15.33 9.64 -7.32
N GLU A 93 -16.12 10.36 -6.52
CA GLU A 93 -15.58 11.41 -5.64
C GLU A 93 -14.81 10.80 -4.45
N GLN A 94 -15.25 9.64 -3.94
CA GLN A 94 -14.64 8.94 -2.81
C GLN A 94 -13.77 7.76 -3.25
N ALA A 95 -12.93 7.99 -4.26
CA ALA A 95 -12.09 6.96 -4.88
C ALA A 95 -11.08 6.30 -3.91
N TRP A 96 -10.85 6.89 -2.73
CA TRP A 96 -9.94 6.35 -1.70
C TRP A 96 -10.59 5.33 -0.75
N GLU A 97 -11.91 5.14 -0.78
CA GLU A 97 -12.63 4.23 0.12
C GLU A 97 -12.91 2.89 -0.57
N PRO A 98 -12.17 1.81 -0.25
CA PRO A 98 -12.28 0.54 -0.97
C PRO A 98 -13.68 -0.09 -0.87
N SER A 99 -14.40 0.15 0.23
CA SER A 99 -15.71 -0.47 0.51
C SER A 99 -16.84 0.03 -0.40
N ILE A 100 -16.68 1.19 -1.03
CA ILE A 100 -17.68 1.80 -1.92
C ILE A 100 -17.15 2.09 -3.33
N SER A 101 -15.93 1.66 -3.65
CA SER A 101 -15.35 1.85 -4.98
C SER A 101 -16.17 1.07 -6.02
N LYS A 102 -16.73 1.78 -7.01
CA LYS A 102 -17.47 1.19 -8.14
C LYS A 102 -16.49 0.51 -9.11
N ILE A 103 -15.30 1.08 -9.33
CA ILE A 103 -14.19 0.39 -10.04
C ILE A 103 -13.90 -0.94 -9.35
N GLY A 104 -13.71 -0.93 -8.03
CA GLY A 104 -13.43 -2.13 -7.26
C GLY A 104 -14.56 -3.15 -7.33
N ALA A 105 -15.82 -2.72 -7.25
CA ALA A 105 -16.99 -3.59 -7.39
C ALA A 105 -17.14 -4.16 -8.81
N TYR A 106 -16.84 -3.35 -9.83
CA TYR A 106 -16.87 -3.77 -11.23
C TYR A 106 -15.80 -4.83 -11.52
N LEU A 107 -14.57 -4.63 -11.04
CA LEU A 107 -13.50 -5.63 -11.16
C LEU A 107 -13.81 -6.92 -10.39
N ASP A 108 -14.43 -6.84 -9.21
CA ASP A 108 -14.93 -8.04 -8.50
C ASP A 108 -16.01 -8.78 -9.30
N SER A 109 -16.89 -8.04 -9.99
CA SER A 109 -17.92 -8.65 -10.85
C SER A 109 -17.30 -9.44 -12.00
N ILE A 110 -16.24 -8.90 -12.64
CA ILE A 110 -15.48 -9.62 -13.65
C ILE A 110 -14.81 -10.86 -13.04
N ARG A 111 -14.19 -10.72 -11.87
CA ARG A 111 -13.50 -11.82 -11.17
C ARG A 111 -14.42 -12.96 -10.79
N SER A 112 -15.69 -12.67 -10.51
CA SER A 112 -16.71 -13.69 -10.23
C SER A 112 -17.02 -14.55 -11.47
N ILE A 113 -16.80 -14.01 -12.68
CA ILE A 113 -17.04 -14.69 -13.96
C ILE A 113 -15.77 -15.38 -14.48
N LYS A 114 -14.62 -14.71 -14.46
CA LYS A 114 -13.35 -15.20 -14.99
C LYS A 114 -12.18 -14.84 -14.07
N LYS A 115 -11.47 -15.86 -13.59
CA LYS A 115 -10.18 -15.67 -12.90
C LYS A 115 -9.11 -15.24 -13.92
N PRO A 116 -8.28 -14.24 -13.59
CA PRO A 116 -7.21 -13.80 -14.48
C PRO A 116 -6.22 -14.94 -14.73
N GLN A 117 -5.70 -15.02 -15.95
CA GLN A 117 -4.68 -15.98 -16.35
C GLN A 117 -3.48 -15.20 -16.89
N MET A 118 -2.31 -15.51 -16.37
CA MET A 118 -1.09 -14.74 -16.60
C MET A 118 -0.02 -15.62 -17.24
N THR A 119 0.77 -15.00 -18.10
CA THR A 119 1.96 -15.58 -18.71
C THR A 119 3.15 -14.66 -18.46
N ILE A 120 4.31 -15.24 -18.16
CA ILE A 120 5.59 -14.53 -18.02
C ILE A 120 6.30 -14.53 -19.36
N ILE A 121 6.75 -13.36 -19.81
CA ILE A 121 7.60 -13.19 -20.99
C ILE A 121 8.93 -12.58 -20.54
N ARG A 122 10.00 -13.37 -20.58
CA ARG A 122 11.35 -12.89 -20.19
C ARG A 122 11.92 -12.00 -21.30
N ASP A 123 12.41 -10.83 -20.92
CA ASP A 123 12.91 -9.84 -21.86
C ASP A 123 14.10 -10.34 -22.67
N ILE A 124 15.01 -11.06 -22.00
CA ILE A 124 16.20 -11.65 -22.61
C ILE A 124 15.86 -12.51 -23.84
N ASN A 125 14.63 -13.04 -23.93
CA ASN A 125 14.18 -13.89 -25.03
C ASN A 125 13.50 -13.13 -26.19
N VAL A 126 13.00 -11.91 -25.96
CA VAL A 126 12.08 -11.24 -26.91
C VAL A 126 12.46 -9.80 -27.25
N ILE A 127 13.32 -9.15 -26.47
CA ILE A 127 13.66 -7.74 -26.66
C ILE A 127 14.50 -7.56 -27.93
N THR A 128 14.15 -6.57 -28.74
CA THR A 128 14.83 -6.30 -30.01
C THR A 128 15.91 -5.23 -29.86
N ALA A 129 16.87 -5.23 -30.77
CA ALA A 129 17.91 -4.21 -30.79
C ALA A 129 17.33 -2.82 -31.06
N ASP A 130 16.35 -2.73 -31.99
CA ASP A 130 15.72 -1.44 -32.33
C ASP A 130 15.01 -0.82 -31.12
N PHE A 131 14.40 -1.64 -30.25
CA PHE A 131 13.79 -1.18 -29.01
C PHE A 131 14.84 -0.64 -28.02
N LEU A 132 15.94 -1.38 -27.80
CA LEU A 132 17.01 -0.96 -26.89
C LEU A 132 17.74 0.28 -27.41
N ILE A 133 18.01 0.35 -28.71
CA ILE A 133 18.63 1.51 -29.37
C ILE A 133 17.72 2.74 -29.22
N GLU A 134 16.42 2.63 -29.51
CA GLU A 134 15.49 3.76 -29.32
C GLU A 134 15.46 4.22 -27.84
N ASN A 135 15.42 3.28 -26.91
CA ASN A 135 15.44 3.60 -25.47
C ASN A 135 16.73 4.32 -25.07
N ILE A 136 17.90 3.82 -25.48
CA ILE A 136 19.20 4.42 -25.18
C ILE A 136 19.28 5.82 -25.80
N ASP A 137 18.97 5.97 -27.09
CA ASP A 137 19.08 7.26 -27.77
C ASP A 137 18.15 8.32 -27.20
N LEU A 138 16.91 7.95 -26.86
CA LEU A 138 15.98 8.87 -26.20
C LEU A 138 16.43 9.22 -24.77
N ALA A 139 16.97 8.25 -24.02
CA ALA A 139 17.50 8.51 -22.68
C ALA A 139 18.68 9.50 -22.73
N PHE A 140 19.60 9.33 -23.68
CA PHE A 140 20.71 10.27 -23.90
C PHE A 140 20.21 11.64 -24.37
N THR A 141 19.24 11.69 -25.29
CA THR A 141 18.65 12.95 -25.76
C THR A 141 18.06 13.75 -24.59
N ALA A 142 17.28 13.09 -23.73
CA ALA A 142 16.68 13.72 -22.56
C ALA A 142 17.74 14.11 -21.52
N TRP A 143 18.73 13.24 -21.29
CA TRP A 143 19.82 13.49 -20.36
C TRP A 143 20.65 14.70 -20.79
N GLU A 144 21.09 14.76 -22.04
CA GLU A 144 21.87 15.88 -22.60
C GLU A 144 21.10 17.20 -22.56
N LYS A 145 19.79 17.18 -22.87
CA LYS A 145 18.93 18.36 -22.75
C LYS A 145 18.84 18.86 -21.30
N PHE A 146 18.83 17.96 -20.32
CA PHE A 146 18.79 18.30 -18.90
C PHE A 146 20.19 18.64 -18.31
N ASN A 147 21.27 18.10 -18.89
CA ASN A 147 22.64 18.11 -18.36
C ASN A 147 23.28 19.51 -18.23
N GLY A 148 22.64 20.58 -18.71
CA GLY A 148 23.17 21.94 -18.64
C GLY A 148 23.39 22.47 -17.22
N SER A 149 22.34 22.57 -16.39
CA SER A 149 22.38 23.18 -15.04
C SER A 149 22.35 22.19 -13.87
N ASP A 150 22.04 20.92 -14.14
CA ASP A 150 21.73 19.89 -13.13
C ASP A 150 22.39 18.53 -13.43
N ALA A 151 23.61 18.55 -13.97
CA ALA A 151 24.39 17.36 -14.28
C ALA A 151 24.51 16.38 -13.08
N TYR A 152 24.19 15.12 -13.32
CA TYR A 152 24.37 14.00 -12.38
C TYR A 152 25.30 12.94 -12.96
N ALA A 153 25.87 12.10 -12.09
CA ALA A 153 26.85 11.09 -12.46
C ALA A 153 26.29 10.05 -13.45
N PHE A 154 27.15 9.52 -14.32
CA PHE A 154 26.77 8.53 -15.32
C PHE A 154 26.17 7.26 -14.68
N GLU A 155 26.63 6.89 -13.49
CA GLU A 155 26.10 5.75 -12.74
C GLU A 155 24.64 6.00 -12.31
N ALA A 156 24.30 7.23 -11.92
CA ALA A 156 22.93 7.61 -11.62
C ALA A 156 22.06 7.67 -12.89
N PHE A 157 22.64 8.05 -14.05
CA PHE A 157 21.97 7.92 -15.34
C PHE A 157 21.63 6.48 -15.66
N CYS A 158 22.60 5.57 -15.55
CA CYS A 158 22.42 4.14 -15.81
C CYS A 158 21.33 3.53 -14.92
N GLU A 159 21.30 3.87 -13.63
CA GLU A 159 20.38 3.26 -12.67
C GLU A 159 18.98 3.91 -12.68
N TYR A 160 18.91 5.23 -12.86
CA TYR A 160 17.71 6.00 -12.53
C TYR A 160 17.08 6.75 -13.71
N VAL A 161 17.62 6.63 -14.92
CA VAL A 161 17.04 7.22 -16.15
C VAL A 161 17.00 6.22 -17.29
N LEU A 162 18.13 5.57 -17.57
CA LEU A 162 18.34 4.65 -18.68
C LEU A 162 17.42 3.41 -18.72
N PRO A 163 17.05 2.77 -17.59
CA PRO A 163 16.33 1.49 -17.64
C PRO A 163 15.01 1.59 -18.41
N TYR A 164 14.79 0.63 -19.30
CA TYR A 164 13.57 0.53 -20.11
C TYR A 164 12.41 -0.14 -19.36
N ARG A 165 12.70 -0.72 -18.19
CA ARG A 165 11.77 -1.45 -17.33
C ARG A 165 11.81 -0.87 -15.92
N LEU A 166 10.65 -0.84 -15.28
CA LEU A 166 10.50 -0.45 -13.87
C LEU A 166 10.01 -1.61 -13.01
N GLU A 167 9.04 -2.38 -13.52
CA GLU A 167 8.49 -3.55 -12.85
C GLU A 167 8.18 -4.63 -13.90
N HIS A 168 6.98 -5.21 -13.88
CA HIS A 168 6.59 -6.32 -14.75
C HIS A 168 5.63 -5.90 -15.87
N GLU A 169 5.64 -4.63 -16.26
CA GLU A 169 4.84 -4.10 -17.36
C GLU A 169 5.18 -4.78 -18.71
N PRO A 170 4.21 -4.90 -19.63
CA PRO A 170 4.50 -5.27 -21.02
C PRO A 170 5.49 -4.28 -21.65
N LEU A 171 6.42 -4.77 -22.49
CA LEU A 171 7.30 -3.90 -23.28
C LEU A 171 6.45 -2.98 -24.18
N ASN A 172 6.68 -1.67 -24.07
CA ASN A 172 6.10 -0.66 -24.95
C ASN A 172 7.07 0.53 -25.09
N HIS A 173 6.84 1.37 -26.10
CA HIS A 173 7.65 2.56 -26.38
C HIS A 173 7.31 3.73 -25.44
N TRP A 174 7.10 3.46 -24.14
CA TRP A 174 6.63 4.45 -23.16
C TRP A 174 7.54 5.67 -23.06
N ARG A 175 8.86 5.50 -23.23
CA ARG A 175 9.83 6.59 -23.16
C ARG A 175 9.56 7.62 -24.23
N LYS A 176 9.28 7.16 -25.45
CA LYS A 176 8.93 8.02 -26.57
C LYS A 176 7.63 8.77 -26.32
N THR A 177 6.56 8.05 -25.96
CA THR A 177 5.26 8.66 -25.64
C THR A 177 5.38 9.74 -24.55
N ALA A 178 6.12 9.44 -23.48
CA ALA A 178 6.29 10.35 -22.36
C ALA A 178 7.18 11.55 -22.73
N TYR A 179 8.27 11.35 -23.47
CA TYR A 179 9.13 12.44 -23.91
C TYR A 179 8.39 13.40 -24.85
N GLU A 180 7.62 12.89 -25.81
CA GLU A 180 6.78 13.71 -26.70
C GLU A 180 5.74 14.53 -25.92
N ARG A 181 5.15 13.94 -24.87
CA ARG A 181 4.11 14.61 -24.06
C ARG A 181 4.67 15.60 -23.06
N PHE A 182 5.78 15.29 -22.40
CA PHE A 182 6.28 16.04 -21.24
C PHE A 182 7.64 16.72 -21.47
N GLY A 183 8.34 16.44 -22.56
CA GLY A 183 9.69 16.97 -22.85
C GLY A 183 9.76 18.50 -23.00
N HIS A 184 8.62 19.16 -23.21
CA HIS A 184 8.50 20.63 -23.19
C HIS A 184 8.71 21.23 -21.78
N LEU A 185 8.52 20.43 -20.71
CA LEU A 185 8.74 20.90 -19.34
C LEU A 185 10.22 21.16 -19.03
N LEU A 186 11.13 20.56 -19.80
CA LEU A 186 12.56 20.80 -19.71
C LEU A 186 12.96 22.22 -20.10
N ASP A 187 12.11 22.95 -20.82
CA ASP A 187 12.39 24.33 -21.25
C ASP A 187 12.21 25.35 -20.11
N SER A 188 11.77 24.91 -18.92
CA SER A 188 11.33 25.77 -17.82
C SER A 188 12.43 26.38 -16.92
N VAL A 189 13.72 26.13 -17.17
CA VAL A 189 14.88 26.66 -16.40
C VAL A 189 14.82 26.34 -14.88
N THR A 190 14.08 25.30 -14.48
CA THR A 190 13.97 24.88 -13.07
C THR A 190 14.60 23.50 -12.86
N GLY A 191 15.02 23.19 -11.63
CA GLY A 191 15.69 21.92 -11.32
C GLY A 191 14.75 20.72 -11.42
N GLY A 192 15.32 19.51 -11.47
CA GLY A 192 14.55 18.26 -11.69
C GLY A 192 13.38 18.06 -10.70
N TYR A 193 13.55 18.45 -9.44
CA TYR A 193 12.48 18.38 -8.44
C TYR A 193 11.30 19.33 -8.73
N ASP A 194 11.57 20.55 -9.20
CA ASP A 194 10.51 21.51 -9.56
C ASP A 194 9.77 21.08 -10.82
N ILE A 195 10.48 20.49 -11.79
CA ILE A 195 9.85 19.88 -12.96
C ILE A 195 8.97 18.71 -12.52
N ALA A 196 9.46 17.85 -11.63
CA ALA A 196 8.67 16.75 -11.09
C ALA A 196 7.39 17.23 -10.37
N LYS A 197 7.45 18.34 -9.63
CA LYS A 197 6.25 18.97 -9.04
C LYS A 197 5.25 19.42 -10.09
N ARG A 198 5.71 19.98 -11.21
CA ARG A 198 4.83 20.38 -12.34
C ARG A 198 4.18 19.16 -12.99
N VAL A 199 4.93 18.06 -13.13
CA VAL A 199 4.43 16.78 -13.64
C VAL A 199 3.32 16.24 -12.73
N VAL A 200 3.51 16.24 -11.41
CA VAL A 200 2.44 15.84 -10.46
C VAL A 200 1.22 16.76 -10.58
N LYS A 201 1.43 18.08 -10.67
CA LYS A 201 0.35 19.09 -10.83
C LYS A 201 -0.37 19.02 -12.17
N SER A 202 0.13 18.26 -13.14
CA SER A 202 -0.56 18.04 -14.42
C SER A 202 -1.73 17.05 -14.31
N ASN A 203 -1.95 16.45 -13.12
CA ASN A 203 -3.05 15.52 -12.83
C ASN A 203 -3.18 14.39 -13.85
N MET A 204 -2.05 13.79 -14.24
CA MET A 204 -2.02 12.74 -15.26
C MET A 204 -2.77 11.47 -14.85
N ILE A 205 -2.82 11.22 -13.53
CA ILE A 205 -3.40 10.04 -12.90
C ILE A 205 -3.94 10.44 -11.52
N TRP A 206 -5.02 9.80 -11.08
CA TRP A 206 -5.69 10.01 -9.82
C TRP A 206 -5.75 8.71 -9.03
N TYR A 207 -5.68 8.83 -7.70
CA TYR A 207 -5.76 7.68 -6.82
C TYR A 207 -7.16 7.05 -6.85
N ASN A 208 -7.23 5.74 -7.08
CA ASN A 208 -8.43 4.94 -6.88
C ASN A 208 -8.07 3.60 -6.22
N ALA A 209 -8.58 3.36 -5.02
CA ALA A 209 -8.28 2.15 -4.25
C ALA A 209 -8.80 0.87 -4.93
N GLY A 210 -9.85 0.97 -5.76
CA GLY A 210 -10.39 -0.15 -6.53
C GLY A 210 -9.42 -0.68 -7.58
N MET A 211 -8.48 0.14 -8.05
CA MET A 211 -7.47 -0.27 -9.03
C MET A 211 -6.49 -1.33 -8.51
N SER A 212 -6.36 -1.47 -7.18
CA SER A 212 -5.61 -2.57 -6.56
C SER A 212 -6.17 -3.97 -6.90
N LYS A 213 -7.39 -4.04 -7.42
CA LYS A 213 -8.02 -5.28 -7.90
C LYS A 213 -7.77 -5.56 -9.37
N PHE A 214 -7.14 -4.62 -10.10
CA PHE A 214 -6.81 -4.82 -11.50
C PHE A 214 -5.65 -5.84 -11.61
N PRO A 215 -5.81 -6.95 -12.34
CA PRO A 215 -4.94 -8.11 -12.15
C PRO A 215 -3.62 -8.06 -12.91
N TYR A 216 -3.43 -7.16 -13.87
CA TYR A 216 -2.25 -7.13 -14.73
C TYR A 216 -1.47 -5.83 -14.56
N PRO A 217 -0.12 -5.86 -14.60
CA PRO A 217 0.67 -4.64 -14.73
C PRO A 217 0.23 -3.82 -15.94
N LEU A 218 0.13 -2.50 -15.76
CA LEU A 218 -0.34 -1.57 -16.78
C LEU A 218 0.84 -0.83 -17.42
N THR A 219 0.79 -0.66 -18.74
CA THR A 219 1.76 0.20 -19.43
C THR A 219 1.50 1.67 -19.11
N LEU A 220 2.50 2.53 -19.29
CA LEU A 220 2.32 3.98 -19.13
C LEU A 220 1.18 4.53 -20.00
N ASP A 221 1.08 4.09 -21.27
CA ASP A 221 0.03 4.53 -22.20
C ASP A 221 -1.37 4.18 -21.67
N SER A 222 -1.49 3.01 -21.05
CA SER A 222 -2.72 2.52 -20.43
C SER A 222 -3.13 3.40 -19.25
N LEU A 223 -2.19 3.71 -18.36
CA LEU A 223 -2.44 4.56 -17.19
C LEU A 223 -2.78 6.00 -17.58
N LEU A 224 -2.05 6.56 -18.55
CA LEU A 224 -2.30 7.89 -19.09
C LEU A 224 -3.64 8.03 -19.83
N ASN A 225 -4.25 6.91 -20.24
CA ASN A 225 -5.57 6.86 -20.87
C ASN A 225 -6.69 6.60 -19.85
N LEU A 226 -6.44 5.75 -18.85
CA LEU A 226 -7.39 5.42 -17.78
C LEU A 226 -7.54 6.54 -16.75
N HIS A 227 -6.46 7.26 -16.47
CA HIS A 227 -6.35 8.29 -15.40
C HIS A 227 -6.60 7.79 -13.97
N TRP A 228 -6.78 6.48 -13.76
CA TRP A 228 -6.93 5.88 -12.43
C TRP A 228 -5.74 4.97 -12.12
N GLY A 229 -5.27 5.03 -10.87
CA GLY A 229 -4.35 4.04 -10.35
C GLY A 229 -4.31 3.95 -8.83
N ASP A 230 -3.81 2.84 -8.31
CA ASP A 230 -3.42 2.74 -6.90
C ASP A 230 -1.99 3.26 -6.66
N CYS A 231 -1.44 3.12 -5.44
CA CYS A 231 -0.12 3.67 -5.15
C CYS A 231 0.99 3.08 -6.02
N ASP A 232 0.89 1.82 -6.41
CA ASP A 232 1.89 1.13 -7.23
C ASP A 232 1.86 1.70 -8.65
N GLN A 233 0.68 1.77 -9.24
CA GLN A 233 0.47 2.30 -10.59
C GLN A 233 0.82 3.79 -10.68
N MET A 234 0.50 4.57 -9.66
CA MET A 234 0.85 5.99 -9.60
C MET A 234 2.37 6.20 -9.49
N ALA A 235 3.05 5.41 -8.65
CA ALA A 235 4.50 5.49 -8.50
C ALA A 235 5.22 5.07 -9.79
N TYR A 236 4.76 4.01 -10.45
CA TYR A 236 5.22 3.62 -11.78
C TYR A 236 5.03 4.74 -12.81
N CYS A 237 3.83 5.30 -12.91
CA CYS A 237 3.48 6.33 -13.88
C CYS A 237 4.39 7.56 -13.76
N LEU A 238 4.57 8.08 -12.53
CA LEU A 238 5.43 9.24 -12.30
C LEU A 238 6.89 8.92 -12.61
N THR A 239 7.41 7.77 -12.15
CA THR A 239 8.82 7.40 -12.42
C THR A 239 9.08 7.28 -13.92
N ALA A 240 8.19 6.62 -14.67
CA ALA A 240 8.33 6.48 -16.11
C ALA A 240 8.36 7.83 -16.82
N VAL A 241 7.45 8.75 -16.45
CA VAL A 241 7.43 10.11 -17.03
C VAL A 241 8.71 10.88 -16.71
N LEU A 242 9.16 10.87 -15.45
CA LEU A 242 10.37 11.58 -15.04
C LEU A 242 11.63 11.05 -15.75
N ARG A 243 11.77 9.72 -15.81
CA ARG A 243 12.87 9.07 -16.54
C ARG A 243 12.85 9.39 -18.02
N ALA A 244 11.67 9.46 -18.63
CA ALA A 244 11.55 9.78 -20.05
C ALA A 244 12.06 11.17 -20.40
N ILE A 245 11.91 12.14 -19.48
CA ILE A 245 12.42 13.50 -19.63
C ILE A 245 13.78 13.72 -18.94
N GLY A 246 14.52 12.65 -18.63
CA GLY A 246 15.90 12.75 -18.16
C GLY A 246 16.07 13.13 -16.70
N ILE A 247 14.99 13.13 -15.90
CA ILE A 247 15.04 13.37 -14.45
C ILE A 247 15.30 12.03 -13.75
N PRO A 248 16.41 11.90 -13.00
CA PRO A 248 16.74 10.66 -12.31
C PRO A 248 15.74 10.40 -11.18
N SER A 249 15.03 9.28 -11.28
CA SER A 249 13.96 8.91 -10.37
C SER A 249 13.90 7.40 -10.11
N ALA A 250 13.40 7.04 -8.94
CA ALA A 250 13.13 5.65 -8.57
C ALA A 250 11.85 5.56 -7.73
N ILE A 251 11.47 4.32 -7.40
CA ILE A 251 10.36 4.01 -6.50
C ILE A 251 10.96 3.51 -5.19
N ASP A 252 10.62 4.19 -4.10
CA ASP A 252 10.89 3.73 -2.74
C ASP A 252 9.59 3.15 -2.15
N PHE A 253 9.71 2.16 -1.28
CA PHE A 253 8.54 1.49 -0.70
C PHE A 253 8.81 0.82 0.64
N THR A 254 7.74 0.63 1.40
CA THR A 254 7.69 -0.27 2.54
C THR A 254 6.86 -1.50 2.16
N PRO A 255 7.39 -2.74 2.29
CA PRO A 255 6.65 -3.95 1.93
C PRO A 255 5.37 -4.11 2.75
N VAL A 256 5.43 -3.72 4.02
CA VAL A 256 4.31 -3.73 4.95
C VAL A 256 4.49 -2.63 6.00
N TRP A 257 3.40 -2.01 6.43
CA TRP A 257 3.41 -1.09 7.55
C TRP A 257 3.62 -1.81 8.87
N ALA A 258 4.40 -1.22 9.76
CA ALA A 258 4.72 -1.83 11.04
C ALA A 258 3.56 -1.81 12.04
N ASN A 259 2.47 -1.07 11.79
CA ASN A 259 1.29 -0.92 12.67
C ASN A 259 -0.08 -1.13 11.98
N ARG A 260 -0.12 -1.55 10.72
CA ARG A 260 -1.35 -1.96 10.00
C ARG A 260 -1.02 -2.89 8.84
N SER A 261 -2.05 -3.40 8.17
CA SER A 261 -1.86 -4.19 6.97
C SER A 261 -1.50 -3.41 5.71
N GLY A 262 -0.89 -4.10 4.75
CA GLY A 262 -0.50 -3.58 3.44
C GLY A 262 0.82 -2.80 3.47
N GLY A 263 1.36 -2.51 2.29
CA GLY A 263 2.55 -1.69 2.08
C GLY A 263 2.22 -0.31 1.51
N HIS A 264 3.25 0.35 0.98
CA HIS A 264 3.10 1.60 0.22
C HIS A 264 4.33 1.86 -0.64
N LYS A 265 4.10 2.34 -1.86
CA LYS A 265 5.12 2.81 -2.80
C LYS A 265 4.98 4.31 -3.04
N TRP A 266 6.11 4.99 -3.18
CA TRP A 266 6.20 6.41 -3.50
C TRP A 266 7.42 6.69 -4.39
N ASN A 267 7.54 7.92 -4.87
CA ASN A 267 8.60 8.31 -5.78
C ASN A 267 9.74 8.99 -5.05
N ILE A 268 10.95 8.84 -5.58
CA ILE A 268 12.06 9.73 -5.25
C ILE A 268 12.58 10.42 -6.51
N VAL A 269 13.07 11.64 -6.34
CA VAL A 269 13.88 12.35 -7.32
C VAL A 269 15.28 12.49 -6.77
N ILE A 270 16.28 12.31 -7.62
CA ILE A 270 17.67 12.41 -7.22
C ILE A 270 18.18 13.78 -7.66
N ASP A 271 18.69 14.56 -6.70
CA ASP A 271 19.29 15.85 -6.99
C ASP A 271 20.68 15.70 -7.64
N ARG A 272 21.24 16.79 -8.15
CA ARG A 272 22.57 16.83 -8.77
C ARG A 272 23.73 16.38 -7.86
N LYS A 273 23.53 16.33 -6.54
CA LYS A 273 24.51 15.85 -5.55
C LYS A 273 24.31 14.38 -5.20
N GLY A 274 23.33 13.71 -5.82
CA GLY A 274 22.96 12.33 -5.53
C GLY A 274 22.07 12.19 -4.29
N HIS A 275 21.56 13.28 -3.70
CA HIS A 275 20.60 13.18 -2.61
C HIS A 275 19.22 12.84 -3.15
N THR A 276 18.53 11.98 -2.43
CA THR A 276 17.18 11.55 -2.76
C THR A 276 16.16 12.42 -2.02
N VAL A 277 15.19 12.93 -2.76
CA VAL A 277 14.05 13.67 -2.21
C VAL A 277 12.79 12.90 -2.52
N ASP A 278 12.06 12.49 -1.48
CA ASP A 278 10.79 11.80 -1.65
C ASP A 278 9.69 12.74 -2.18
N MET A 279 8.80 12.13 -2.94
CA MET A 279 7.70 12.79 -3.62
C MET A 279 6.46 11.90 -3.59
N GLY A 280 5.31 12.55 -3.47
CA GLY A 280 4.02 11.91 -3.55
C GLY A 280 3.05 12.75 -4.36
N PHE A 281 1.76 12.43 -4.23
CA PHE A 281 0.66 13.11 -4.89
C PHE A 281 -0.14 13.99 -3.92
N GLY A 282 0.41 14.28 -2.73
CA GLY A 282 -0.17 15.20 -1.77
C GLY A 282 -0.02 16.67 -2.19
N HIS A 283 -0.41 17.59 -1.31
CA HIS A 283 -0.29 19.01 -1.56
C HIS A 283 1.17 19.40 -1.86
N ASP A 284 1.39 20.14 -2.95
CA ASP A 284 2.73 20.50 -3.45
C ASP A 284 3.66 19.28 -3.70
N ALA A 285 3.07 18.14 -4.11
CA ALA A 285 3.75 16.87 -4.36
C ALA A 285 4.43 16.26 -3.11
N SER A 286 3.91 16.58 -1.92
CA SER A 286 4.36 15.96 -0.68
C SER A 286 4.01 14.47 -0.64
N ASN A 287 4.87 13.69 0.02
CA ASN A 287 4.56 12.33 0.41
C ASN A 287 4.05 12.28 1.85
N GLU A 288 3.04 11.46 2.12
CA GLU A 288 2.38 11.36 3.42
C GLU A 288 2.61 9.99 4.05
N PHE A 289 3.39 9.95 5.14
CA PHE A 289 3.69 8.73 5.88
C PHE A 289 2.75 8.57 7.08
N ALA A 290 1.56 8.03 6.81
CA ALA A 290 0.50 7.92 7.81
C ALA A 290 0.73 6.83 8.88
N TYR A 291 1.74 5.97 8.73
CA TYR A 291 1.91 4.72 9.48
C TYR A 291 3.38 4.44 9.79
N LYS A 292 3.64 3.53 10.74
CA LYS A 292 5.00 3.17 11.16
C LYS A 292 5.70 2.35 10.08
N ILE A 293 7.00 2.57 9.89
CA ILE A 293 7.81 1.87 8.87
C ILE A 293 8.87 1.00 9.57
N SER A 294 9.01 -0.23 9.09
CA SER A 294 10.07 -1.14 9.54
C SER A 294 11.34 -1.01 8.70
N LYS A 295 11.20 -1.00 7.37
CA LYS A 295 12.29 -0.89 6.39
C LYS A 295 11.79 -0.14 5.15
N ILE A 296 12.71 0.55 4.49
CA ILE A 296 12.46 1.20 3.20
C ILE A 296 13.41 0.61 2.17
N TYR A 297 12.84 0.16 1.06
CA TYR A 297 13.58 -0.36 -0.08
C TYR A 297 13.37 0.52 -1.30
N ARG A 298 14.37 0.58 -2.17
CA ARG A 298 14.32 1.23 -3.49
C ARG A 298 14.33 0.15 -4.56
N LEU A 299 13.44 0.27 -5.54
CA LEU A 299 13.50 -0.52 -6.76
C LEU A 299 14.66 -0.03 -7.62
N SER A 300 15.57 -0.96 -7.91
CA SER A 300 16.79 -0.79 -8.66
C SER A 300 16.77 -1.69 -9.89
N PHE A 301 17.35 -1.22 -11.00
CA PHE A 301 17.48 -2.06 -12.20
C PHE A 301 18.66 -3.00 -12.09
N ALA A 302 19.75 -2.56 -11.45
CA ALA A 302 20.89 -3.44 -11.19
C ALA A 302 20.61 -4.39 -10.02
N ASP A 303 21.11 -5.63 -10.13
CA ASP A 303 21.06 -6.61 -9.04
C ASP A 303 21.85 -6.10 -7.82
N GLN A 304 21.15 -5.91 -6.71
CA GLN A 304 21.65 -5.42 -5.43
C GLN A 304 22.23 -6.54 -4.55
N GLN A 305 22.09 -7.81 -4.94
CA GLN A 305 22.53 -9.01 -4.23
C GLN A 305 22.05 -9.12 -2.76
N TYR A 306 21.11 -8.27 -2.34
CA TYR A 306 20.77 -8.06 -0.93
C TYR A 306 19.72 -9.07 -0.42
N ILE A 307 18.71 -9.38 -1.24
CA ILE A 307 17.62 -10.31 -0.87
C ILE A 307 17.60 -11.51 -1.82
N ASN A 308 18.66 -12.31 -1.77
CA ASN A 308 18.70 -13.59 -2.48
C ASN A 308 18.07 -14.70 -1.61
N VAL A 309 16.73 -14.75 -1.55
CA VAL A 309 16.03 -15.94 -1.02
C VAL A 309 16.11 -16.98 -2.14
N GLY A 310 17.00 -17.97 -2.01
CA GLY A 310 17.40 -18.84 -3.12
C GLY A 310 16.22 -19.33 -3.98
N LYS A 311 16.47 -19.53 -5.29
CA LYS A 311 15.53 -19.89 -6.39
C LYS A 311 14.60 -21.10 -6.17
N ASN A 312 14.51 -21.64 -4.96
CA ASN A 312 13.61 -22.72 -4.64
C ASN A 312 12.16 -22.22 -4.74
N ASN A 313 11.37 -22.95 -5.52
CA ASN A 313 10.00 -22.68 -5.89
C ASN A 313 9.07 -22.85 -4.68
N THR A 314 9.09 -21.82 -3.83
CA THR A 314 8.56 -21.80 -2.47
C THR A 314 7.51 -20.69 -2.41
N ALA A 315 6.42 -20.84 -1.65
CA ALA A 315 5.39 -19.82 -1.39
C ALA A 315 5.96 -18.52 -0.79
N PHE A 316 7.24 -18.51 -0.40
CA PHE A 316 8.02 -17.34 0.01
C PHE A 316 8.97 -16.81 -1.09
N SER A 317 8.81 -17.27 -2.34
CA SER A 317 9.48 -16.69 -3.52
C SER A 317 9.18 -15.20 -3.69
N PHE A 318 8.14 -14.69 -3.01
CA PHE A 318 7.78 -13.28 -2.85
C PHE A 318 8.88 -12.42 -2.21
N PHE A 319 10.00 -13.00 -1.78
CA PHE A 319 11.13 -12.25 -1.23
C PHE A 319 12.43 -12.47 -2.00
N TYR A 320 12.42 -13.11 -3.16
CA TYR A 320 13.57 -13.04 -4.07
C TYR A 320 13.47 -11.74 -4.86
N HIS A 321 14.10 -10.70 -4.32
CA HIS A 321 14.13 -9.38 -4.92
C HIS A 321 15.58 -8.91 -5.09
N PRO A 322 16.26 -9.37 -6.14
CA PRO A 322 17.59 -8.87 -6.47
C PRO A 322 17.56 -7.36 -6.76
N ASP A 323 16.42 -6.84 -7.18
CA ASP A 323 16.16 -5.44 -7.50
C ASP A 323 15.94 -4.53 -6.27
N TRP A 324 15.92 -5.07 -5.04
CA TRP A 324 15.66 -4.27 -3.84
C TRP A 324 16.93 -3.77 -3.17
N LYS A 325 17.13 -2.46 -3.16
CA LYS A 325 18.17 -1.78 -2.39
C LYS A 325 17.61 -1.30 -1.05
N ASP A 326 18.23 -1.69 0.06
CA ASP A 326 17.88 -1.15 1.39
C ASP A 326 18.34 0.31 1.50
N VAL A 327 17.39 1.23 1.55
CA VAL A 327 17.63 2.68 1.64
C VAL A 327 17.11 3.26 2.95
N THR A 328 16.81 2.41 3.94
CA THR A 328 16.24 2.83 5.23
C THR A 328 17.08 3.94 5.90
N SER A 329 18.41 3.84 5.82
CA SER A 329 19.33 4.83 6.38
C SER A 329 19.45 6.13 5.56
N GLU A 330 18.96 6.17 4.31
CA GLU A 330 18.91 7.40 3.51
C GLU A 330 17.86 8.38 4.07
N TYR A 331 16.87 7.89 4.82
CA TYR A 331 15.81 8.69 5.45
C TYR A 331 16.23 9.18 6.85
N LYS A 332 16.79 10.39 6.91
CA LYS A 332 17.36 10.99 8.13
C LYS A 332 16.38 11.17 9.29
N ASP A 333 15.10 11.36 8.99
CA ASP A 333 14.04 11.54 10.00
C ASP A 333 13.58 10.20 10.61
N MET A 334 14.09 9.08 10.09
CA MET A 334 13.72 7.75 10.56
C MET A 334 14.59 7.34 11.75
N ALA A 335 13.95 7.10 12.89
CA ALA A 335 14.60 6.49 14.02
C ALA A 335 14.90 5.02 13.70
N ILE A 336 16.19 4.65 13.69
CA ILE A 336 16.66 3.29 13.37
C ILE A 336 17.53 2.69 14.48
N SER A 337 17.61 1.37 14.53
CA SER A 337 18.53 0.62 15.40
C SER A 337 18.89 -0.73 14.79
N ASP A 338 19.90 -1.39 15.35
CA ASP A 338 20.20 -2.78 15.00
C ASP A 338 19.49 -3.72 15.97
N ILE A 339 18.96 -4.82 15.45
CA ILE A 339 18.49 -5.94 16.25
C ILE A 339 19.51 -7.08 16.20
N ARG A 340 19.88 -7.61 17.36
CA ARG A 340 20.81 -8.73 17.50
C ARG A 340 20.08 -9.92 18.09
N ILE A 341 19.93 -10.98 17.30
CA ILE A 341 19.24 -12.20 17.71
C ILE A 341 20.26 -13.30 17.88
N LYS A 342 20.42 -13.77 19.12
CA LYS A 342 21.18 -14.97 19.41
C LYS A 342 20.35 -16.20 19.07
N THR A 343 20.87 -17.10 18.25
CA THR A 343 20.20 -18.35 17.88
C THR A 343 21.17 -19.53 17.99
N ASN A 344 20.70 -20.63 18.56
CA ASN A 344 21.45 -21.89 18.63
C ASN A 344 21.09 -22.84 17.47
N LYS A 345 20.20 -22.40 16.59
CA LYS A 345 19.74 -23.20 15.47
C LYS A 345 20.69 -23.05 14.28
N LYS A 346 20.72 -24.07 13.42
CA LYS A 346 21.73 -24.22 12.34
C LYS A 346 21.39 -23.47 11.05
N GLU A 347 20.39 -22.60 11.03
CA GLU A 347 20.03 -21.86 9.83
C GLU A 347 21.14 -20.84 9.49
N SER A 348 21.63 -20.88 8.25
CA SER A 348 22.66 -19.95 7.76
C SER A 348 22.15 -18.52 7.57
N GLU A 349 20.84 -18.33 7.57
CA GLU A 349 20.16 -17.05 7.40
C GLU A 349 18.89 -16.98 8.25
N GLY A 350 18.49 -15.76 8.58
CA GLY A 350 17.25 -15.48 9.28
C GLY A 350 16.59 -14.22 8.76
N TYR A 351 15.30 -14.11 9.07
CA TYR A 351 14.43 -13.04 8.62
C TYR A 351 13.81 -12.35 9.83
N LEU A 352 13.62 -11.05 9.73
CA LEU A 352 12.88 -10.27 10.71
C LEU A 352 11.52 -9.94 10.10
N CYS A 353 10.44 -10.29 10.79
CA CYS A 353 9.09 -10.10 10.31
C CYS A 353 8.33 -9.01 11.07
N THR A 354 7.40 -8.36 10.37
CA THR A 354 6.31 -7.56 10.94
C THR A 354 4.96 -8.19 10.60
N PHE A 355 3.92 -7.89 11.37
CA PHE A 355 2.63 -8.53 11.22
C PHE A 355 1.71 -7.77 10.23
N ASP A 356 1.17 -8.48 9.23
CA ASP A 356 0.27 -7.97 8.18
C ASP A 356 -1.12 -8.57 8.33
N ASN A 357 -1.80 -8.28 9.46
CA ASN A 357 -3.16 -8.72 9.80
C ASN A 357 -3.36 -10.20 10.13
N SER A 358 -2.82 -11.11 9.33
CA SER A 358 -2.95 -12.57 9.55
C SER A 358 -1.62 -13.31 9.52
N MET A 359 -0.58 -12.71 8.94
CA MET A 359 0.71 -13.36 8.71
C MET A 359 1.88 -12.51 9.17
N TRP A 360 2.97 -13.17 9.53
CA TRP A 360 4.27 -12.55 9.75
C TRP A 360 4.99 -12.41 8.41
N ILE A 361 5.20 -11.18 7.96
CA ILE A 361 5.80 -10.83 6.67
C ILE A 361 7.26 -10.45 6.91
N PRO A 362 8.22 -11.17 6.28
CA PRO A 362 9.63 -10.77 6.28
C PRO A 362 9.83 -9.34 5.77
N VAL A 363 10.59 -8.54 6.51
CA VAL A 363 10.94 -7.17 6.15
C VAL A 363 12.43 -6.92 6.14
N ALA A 364 13.24 -7.76 6.78
CA ALA A 364 14.70 -7.68 6.72
C ALA A 364 15.31 -9.09 6.75
N LYS A 365 16.51 -9.23 6.17
CA LYS A 365 17.28 -10.47 6.12
C LYS A 365 18.63 -10.27 6.81
N SER A 366 19.14 -11.33 7.43
CA SER A 366 20.49 -11.38 7.97
C SER A 366 21.09 -12.77 7.77
N TYR A 367 22.42 -12.82 7.66
CA TYR A 367 23.17 -14.07 7.61
C TYR A 367 23.78 -14.35 8.99
N LEU A 368 23.83 -15.62 9.35
CA LEU A 368 24.35 -16.04 10.65
C LEU A 368 25.86 -15.74 10.71
N SER A 369 26.27 -14.94 11.69
CA SER A 369 27.67 -14.67 12.01
C SER A 369 27.98 -15.22 13.40
N GLY A 370 28.69 -16.36 13.46
CA GLY A 370 28.84 -17.11 14.70
C GLY A 370 27.51 -17.71 15.15
N ASP A 371 26.97 -17.22 16.26
CA ASP A 371 25.65 -17.59 16.83
C ASP A 371 24.65 -16.42 16.85
N VAL A 372 24.93 -15.36 16.08
CA VAL A 372 24.14 -14.12 16.07
C VAL A 372 23.69 -13.76 14.65
N LEU A 373 22.40 -13.41 14.52
CA LEU A 373 21.85 -12.69 13.38
C LEU A 373 21.79 -11.20 13.73
N ILE A 374 22.28 -10.34 12.83
CA ILE A 374 22.28 -8.89 12.99
C ILE A 374 21.44 -8.27 11.89
N PHE A 375 20.29 -7.72 12.25
CA PHE A 375 19.42 -6.96 11.35
C PHE A 375 19.76 -5.48 11.51
N ASN A 376 20.46 -4.93 10.52
CA ASN A 376 20.91 -3.54 10.54
C ASN A 376 19.78 -2.59 10.16
N THR A 377 19.85 -1.37 10.70
CA THR A 377 19.06 -0.20 10.25
C THR A 377 17.55 -0.46 10.17
N VAL A 378 16.97 -1.10 11.20
CA VAL A 378 15.51 -1.31 11.30
C VAL A 378 14.84 -0.12 11.98
N GLY A 379 13.65 0.25 11.51
CA GLY A 379 12.81 1.28 12.14
C GLY A 379 12.42 0.89 13.57
N ARG A 380 12.22 1.89 14.43
CA ARG A 380 11.88 1.64 15.85
C ARG A 380 10.66 2.40 16.36
N GLY A 381 9.80 2.88 15.48
CA GLY A 381 8.56 3.56 15.89
C GLY A 381 8.11 4.61 14.88
N ASP A 382 7.77 5.78 15.39
CA ASP A 382 7.22 6.87 14.61
C ASP A 382 8.22 7.42 13.56
N PHE A 383 7.71 7.68 12.35
CA PHE A 383 8.44 8.31 11.24
C PHE A 383 7.63 9.51 10.76
N ARG A 384 8.24 10.71 10.75
CA ARG A 384 7.55 11.98 10.48
C ARG A 384 6.24 12.13 11.27
N LYS A 385 6.36 12.05 12.60
CA LYS A 385 5.26 11.95 13.58
C LYS A 385 4.06 12.87 13.34
N GLU A 386 4.28 14.08 12.85
CA GLU A 386 3.21 15.05 12.54
C GLU A 386 2.25 14.58 11.43
N GLN A 387 2.71 13.70 10.52
CA GLN A 387 1.92 13.12 9.44
C GLN A 387 1.20 11.83 9.84
N MET A 388 1.58 11.23 10.96
CA MET A 388 1.10 9.91 11.33
C MET A 388 -0.34 9.94 11.81
N ARG A 389 -1.13 8.96 11.37
CA ARG A 389 -2.49 8.78 11.87
C ARG A 389 -2.42 8.35 13.33
N SER A 390 -2.85 9.22 14.21
CA SER A 390 -3.04 8.88 15.61
C SER A 390 -4.06 7.74 15.77
N TYR A 391 -3.82 6.87 16.76
CA TYR A 391 -4.76 5.85 17.19
C TYR A 391 -4.65 5.65 18.70
N ARG A 392 -5.77 5.26 19.31
CA ARG A 392 -5.84 5.08 20.77
C ARG A 392 -4.95 3.90 21.19
N ASN A 393 -4.18 4.11 22.26
CA ASN A 393 -3.26 3.12 22.83
C ASN A 393 -2.23 2.59 21.82
N SER A 394 -1.64 3.47 21.02
CA SER A 394 -0.46 3.15 20.21
C SER A 394 0.70 2.72 21.09
N GLY A 395 1.33 1.59 20.76
CA GLY A 395 2.57 1.16 21.41
C GLY A 395 3.73 2.09 21.10
N ASP A 396 4.57 2.35 22.09
CA ASP A 396 5.89 2.97 21.89
C ASP A 396 6.83 1.93 21.30
N GLY A 397 7.10 2.01 19.99
CA GLY A 397 7.94 1.06 19.25
C GLY A 397 7.24 0.25 18.17
N ILE A 398 7.93 -0.81 17.70
CA ILE A 398 7.47 -1.78 16.71
C ILE A 398 7.69 -3.20 17.24
N VAL A 399 6.72 -4.09 17.03
CA VAL A 399 6.89 -5.53 17.29
C VAL A 399 7.51 -6.22 16.09
N TYR A 400 8.56 -6.99 16.35
CA TYR A 400 9.23 -7.84 15.38
C TYR A 400 9.22 -9.31 15.83
N LEU A 401 9.15 -10.21 14.85
CA LEU A 401 9.36 -11.65 15.07
C LEU A 401 10.55 -12.13 14.22
N PRO A 402 11.65 -12.60 14.83
CA PRO A 402 12.74 -13.23 14.11
C PRO A 402 12.42 -14.69 13.77
N VAL A 403 12.58 -15.06 12.50
CA VAL A 403 12.19 -16.36 11.96
C VAL A 403 13.22 -16.95 10.99
N GLY A 404 13.25 -18.26 10.90
CA GLY A 404 13.87 -19.02 9.83
C GLY A 404 12.79 -19.46 8.86
N ILE A 405 13.12 -19.52 7.56
CA ILE A 405 12.20 -19.96 6.52
C ILE A 405 12.82 -21.18 5.84
N GLN A 406 12.14 -22.31 5.92
CA GLN A 406 12.56 -23.54 5.26
C GLN A 406 11.34 -24.28 4.71
N ASN A 407 11.39 -24.72 3.44
CA ASN A 407 10.32 -25.48 2.80
C ASN A 407 8.91 -24.86 2.97
N ASN A 408 8.78 -23.56 2.76
CA ASN A 408 7.53 -22.81 2.99
C ASN A 408 7.01 -22.80 4.42
N ARG A 409 7.87 -23.01 5.40
CA ARG A 409 7.49 -22.93 6.81
C ARG A 409 8.29 -21.86 7.52
N ILE A 410 7.56 -20.90 8.08
CA ILE A 410 8.10 -19.92 9.01
C ILE A 410 8.25 -20.61 10.37
N THR A 411 9.46 -20.57 10.93
CA THR A 411 9.74 -21.09 12.27
C THR A 411 10.41 -20.01 13.11
N PRO A 412 9.90 -19.66 14.30
CA PRO A 412 10.54 -18.67 15.16
C PRO A 412 11.97 -19.09 15.55
N LEU A 413 12.91 -18.14 15.46
CA LEU A 413 14.29 -18.31 15.94
C LEU A 413 14.44 -17.79 17.37
N ALA A 414 13.65 -16.80 17.74
CA ALA A 414 13.53 -16.27 19.10
C ALA A 414 12.10 -15.78 19.36
N PRO A 415 11.71 -15.49 20.62
CA PRO A 415 10.43 -14.87 20.91
C PRO A 415 10.29 -13.51 20.19
N PRO A 416 9.04 -13.04 19.93
CA PRO A 416 8.82 -11.68 19.46
C PRO A 416 9.44 -10.67 20.42
N LEU A 417 9.78 -9.49 19.90
CA LEU A 417 10.31 -8.40 20.68
C LEU A 417 9.68 -7.08 20.26
N ILE A 418 9.58 -6.14 21.21
CA ILE A 418 9.29 -4.75 20.93
C ILE A 418 10.63 -4.02 20.82
N LEU A 419 10.89 -3.38 19.69
CA LEU A 419 11.95 -2.38 19.56
C LEU A 419 11.34 -1.00 19.84
N ARG A 420 11.62 -0.46 21.03
CA ARG A 420 11.10 0.83 21.53
C ARG A 420 11.72 2.01 20.78
N GLU A 421 11.07 3.18 20.82
CA GLU A 421 11.58 4.40 20.15
C GLU A 421 12.94 4.87 20.71
N ASN A 422 13.23 4.54 21.98
CA ASN A 422 14.51 4.81 22.61
C ASN A 422 15.62 3.78 22.26
N GLY A 423 15.30 2.75 21.45
CA GLY A 423 16.22 1.69 21.04
C GLY A 423 16.25 0.46 21.96
N LEU A 424 15.51 0.46 23.07
CA LEU A 424 15.42 -0.70 23.97
C LEU A 424 14.68 -1.86 23.31
N GLN A 425 15.22 -3.07 23.43
CA GLN A 425 14.58 -4.31 22.98
C GLN A 425 13.90 -5.00 24.17
N THR A 426 12.57 -5.15 24.11
CA THR A 426 11.76 -5.83 25.13
C THR A 426 11.27 -7.17 24.60
N ILE A 427 11.72 -8.28 25.19
CA ILE A 427 11.33 -9.63 24.76
C ILE A 427 9.92 -9.98 25.25
N LEU A 428 9.05 -10.37 24.31
CA LEU A 428 7.70 -10.84 24.56
C LEU A 428 7.69 -12.36 24.64
N LYS A 429 7.78 -12.88 25.87
CA LYS A 429 7.69 -14.31 26.16
C LYS A 429 6.60 -14.54 27.18
N ALA A 430 5.55 -15.26 26.77
CA ALA A 430 4.39 -15.53 27.61
C ALA A 430 4.78 -16.27 28.90
N GLU A 431 4.46 -15.67 30.04
CA GLU A 431 4.72 -16.22 31.37
C GLU A 431 3.51 -17.03 31.84
N LEU A 432 3.48 -18.32 31.47
CA LEU A 432 2.31 -19.19 31.68
C LEU A 432 1.90 -19.38 33.14
N LYS A 433 2.84 -19.21 34.09
CA LYS A 433 2.56 -19.32 35.54
C LYS A 433 1.98 -18.05 36.15
N LYS A 434 2.13 -16.90 35.47
CA LYS A 434 1.62 -15.61 35.92
C LYS A 434 0.40 -15.24 35.09
N LYS A 435 -0.78 -15.52 35.64
CA LYS A 435 -2.07 -15.28 34.99
C LYS A 435 -2.60 -13.89 35.32
N GLN A 436 -3.38 -13.35 34.40
CA GLN A 436 -4.09 -12.08 34.54
C GLN A 436 -5.46 -12.19 33.86
N THR A 437 -6.44 -11.48 34.42
CA THR A 437 -7.70 -11.20 33.74
C THR A 437 -7.48 -10.06 32.74
N ILE A 438 -7.91 -10.26 31.50
CA ILE A 438 -7.87 -9.21 30.47
C ILE A 438 -9.26 -8.92 29.94
N HIS A 439 -9.52 -7.63 29.75
CA HIS A 439 -10.75 -7.07 29.20
C HIS A 439 -10.48 -6.57 27.79
N ILE A 440 -11.22 -7.09 26.82
CA ILE A 440 -11.02 -6.81 25.40
C ILE A 440 -12.31 -6.26 24.82
N ASN A 441 -12.24 -5.10 24.18
CA ASN A 441 -13.39 -4.48 23.54
C ASN A 441 -13.19 -4.24 22.04
N ARG A 442 -12.00 -4.53 21.50
CA ARG A 442 -11.68 -4.38 20.08
C ARG A 442 -10.70 -5.43 19.58
N LYS A 443 -10.77 -5.76 18.28
CA LYS A 443 -9.79 -6.60 17.57
C LYS A 443 -8.75 -5.82 16.75
N TYR A 444 -8.97 -4.50 16.59
CA TYR A 444 -8.11 -3.63 15.80
C TYR A 444 -7.99 -2.22 16.42
N PRO A 445 -6.89 -1.47 16.18
CA PRO A 445 -6.69 -0.14 16.75
C PRO A 445 -7.77 0.85 16.31
N LYS A 446 -8.24 1.69 17.23
CA LYS A 446 -9.19 2.76 16.92
C LYS A 446 -8.46 3.99 16.41
N TYR A 447 -8.41 4.14 15.08
CA TYR A 447 -7.76 5.27 14.42
C TYR A 447 -8.52 6.59 14.58
N GLY A 448 -7.80 7.70 14.50
CA GLY A 448 -8.35 9.05 14.74
C GLY A 448 -9.53 9.42 13.85
N HIS A 449 -9.57 8.95 12.60
CA HIS A 449 -10.71 9.18 11.71
C HIS A 449 -12.00 8.46 12.18
N ILE A 450 -11.88 7.29 12.81
CA ILE A 450 -13.02 6.59 13.44
C ILE A 450 -13.50 7.36 14.67
N ILE A 451 -12.57 7.85 15.50
CA ILE A 451 -12.89 8.72 16.64
C ILE A 451 -13.59 10.01 16.15
N GLN A 452 -13.22 10.52 14.97
CA GLN A 452 -13.85 11.69 14.39
C GLN A 452 -15.32 11.43 14.00
N TYR A 453 -15.65 10.24 13.48
CA TYR A 453 -17.05 9.88 13.19
C TYR A 453 -17.92 9.91 14.45
N GLU A 454 -17.40 9.46 15.58
CA GLU A 454 -18.10 9.55 16.87
C GLU A 454 -18.28 10.99 17.34
N ARG A 455 -17.25 11.82 17.12
CA ARG A 455 -17.30 13.26 17.44
C ARG A 455 -18.30 14.01 16.56
N MET A 456 -18.56 13.58 15.33
CA MET A 456 -19.58 14.17 14.47
C MET A 456 -21.00 14.06 15.08
N MET A 457 -21.24 13.10 15.97
CA MET A 457 -22.53 12.98 16.68
C MET A 457 -22.61 13.79 17.98
N LEU A 458 -21.47 14.24 18.51
CA LEU A 458 -21.42 14.95 19.80
C LEU A 458 -22.10 16.32 19.69
N GLY A 459 -23.12 16.57 20.50
CA GLY A 459 -23.97 17.76 20.42
C GLY A 459 -25.16 17.61 19.46
N GLY A 460 -25.26 16.47 18.76
CA GLY A 460 -26.44 16.12 17.97
C GLY A 460 -27.67 15.87 18.84
N ARG A 461 -28.85 15.87 18.22
CA ARG A 461 -30.13 15.79 18.93
C ARG A 461 -31.18 14.97 18.19
N PHE A 462 -32.02 14.28 18.95
CA PHE A 462 -33.21 13.61 18.45
C PHE A 462 -34.42 14.50 18.67
N GLU A 463 -35.12 14.84 17.59
CA GLU A 463 -36.28 15.71 17.58
C GLU A 463 -37.51 14.94 17.08
N ALA A 464 -38.70 15.26 17.58
CA ALA A 464 -39.96 14.70 17.11
C ALA A 464 -41.01 15.78 16.84
N SER A 465 -41.95 15.50 15.93
CA SER A 465 -42.97 16.45 15.49
C SER A 465 -44.20 15.72 14.93
N ASN A 466 -45.36 16.38 14.95
CA ASN A 466 -46.55 15.95 14.19
C ASN A 466 -46.69 16.68 12.85
N ARG A 467 -45.77 17.60 12.54
CA ARG A 467 -45.65 18.31 11.26
C ARG A 467 -44.33 17.93 10.57
N SER A 468 -44.39 17.67 9.27
CA SER A 468 -43.22 17.32 8.45
C SER A 468 -42.18 18.43 8.35
N ASP A 469 -42.56 19.69 8.57
CA ASP A 469 -41.68 20.86 8.59
C ASP A 469 -40.89 21.04 9.90
N PHE A 470 -41.20 20.25 10.94
CA PHE A 470 -40.62 20.38 12.28
C PHE A 470 -40.73 21.80 12.88
N TYR A 471 -41.73 22.60 12.48
CA TYR A 471 -41.96 23.94 13.03
C TYR A 471 -42.29 23.88 14.53
N SER A 472 -43.14 22.93 14.93
CA SER A 472 -43.54 22.69 16.34
C SER A 472 -42.90 21.40 16.87
N LYS A 473 -41.57 21.32 16.77
CA LYS A 473 -40.78 20.17 17.22
C LYS A 473 -40.59 20.13 18.74
N ILE A 474 -40.35 18.93 19.27
CA ILE A 474 -39.86 18.72 20.63
C ILE A 474 -38.52 18.00 20.62
N LEU A 475 -37.70 18.24 21.64
CA LEU A 475 -36.47 17.49 21.90
C LEU A 475 -36.81 16.18 22.62
N LEU A 476 -36.39 15.05 22.06
CA LEU A 476 -36.47 13.73 22.72
C LEU A 476 -35.24 13.47 23.57
N CYS A 477 -34.05 13.70 23.02
CA CYS A 477 -32.76 13.45 23.65
C CYS A 477 -31.67 14.26 22.94
N ASP A 478 -30.62 14.64 23.66
CA ASP A 478 -29.40 15.23 23.12
C ASP A 478 -28.16 14.38 23.45
N ILE A 479 -27.20 14.34 22.53
CA ILE A 479 -25.99 13.54 22.63
C ILE A 479 -24.90 14.38 23.31
N LYS A 480 -24.85 14.32 24.64
CA LYS A 480 -23.90 15.12 25.45
C LYS A 480 -22.50 14.53 25.54
N TYR A 481 -22.37 13.24 25.29
CA TYR A 481 -21.11 12.50 25.43
C TYR A 481 -20.96 11.53 24.27
N ILE A 482 -19.71 11.28 23.88
CA ILE A 482 -19.39 10.21 22.93
C ILE A 482 -19.80 8.88 23.57
N PRO A 483 -20.55 8.01 22.86
CA PRO A 483 -20.87 6.68 23.35
C PRO A 483 -19.63 5.92 23.81
N ASP A 484 -19.74 5.29 24.97
CA ASP A 484 -18.74 4.39 25.55
C ASP A 484 -18.71 3.02 24.86
N GLN A 485 -19.74 2.73 24.07
CA GLN A 485 -19.97 1.49 23.34
C GLN A 485 -20.35 1.82 21.88
N PRO A 486 -20.19 0.87 20.94
CA PRO A 486 -20.55 1.05 19.53
C PRO A 486 -22.00 1.46 19.33
N VAL A 487 -22.91 0.91 20.13
CA VAL A 487 -24.34 1.22 20.10
C VAL A 487 -24.76 1.80 21.45
N LYS A 488 -25.43 2.96 21.41
CA LYS A 488 -26.02 3.57 22.60
C LYS A 488 -27.50 3.29 22.66
N ASP A 489 -27.96 2.76 23.79
CA ASP A 489 -29.38 2.57 24.12
C ASP A 489 -29.85 3.65 25.11
N THR A 490 -30.85 4.43 24.72
CA THR A 490 -31.34 5.60 25.48
C THR A 490 -32.85 5.53 25.70
N CYS A 491 -33.27 5.48 26.97
CA CYS A 491 -34.67 5.63 27.36
C CYS A 491 -35.14 7.09 27.31
N ILE A 492 -36.38 7.31 26.88
CA ILE A 492 -37.00 8.64 26.82
C ILE A 492 -37.79 8.89 28.10
N ASN A 493 -37.44 9.96 28.83
CA ASN A 493 -38.01 10.26 30.15
C ASN A 493 -39.51 10.57 30.13
N MET A 494 -40.05 11.08 29.01
CA MET A 494 -41.44 11.53 28.87
C MET A 494 -42.02 11.08 27.52
N PRO A 495 -42.30 9.77 27.33
CA PRO A 495 -42.71 9.23 26.04
C PRO A 495 -44.08 9.78 25.62
N ARG A 496 -44.16 10.32 24.41
CA ARG A 496 -45.40 10.81 23.76
C ARG A 496 -45.45 10.31 22.32
N SER A 497 -46.62 10.42 21.71
CA SER A 497 -46.83 9.99 20.33
C SER A 497 -46.51 11.10 19.33
N TYR A 498 -45.66 10.80 18.35
CA TYR A 498 -45.29 11.69 17.26
C TYR A 498 -45.24 10.95 15.93
N ARG A 499 -45.62 11.60 14.84
CA ARG A 499 -45.58 11.00 13.50
C ARG A 499 -44.17 11.04 12.89
N TYR A 500 -43.44 12.14 13.08
CA TYR A 500 -42.11 12.36 12.53
C TYR A 500 -41.07 12.36 13.63
N VAL A 501 -39.94 11.70 13.38
CA VAL A 501 -38.76 11.74 14.24
C VAL A 501 -37.51 11.91 13.38
N ARG A 502 -36.50 12.62 13.89
CA ARG A 502 -35.20 12.76 13.22
C ARG A 502 -34.05 12.91 14.20
N TYR A 503 -32.89 12.41 13.80
CA TYR A 503 -31.60 12.85 14.31
C TYR A 503 -31.16 14.10 13.53
N VAL A 504 -30.73 15.12 14.25
CA VAL A 504 -30.14 16.36 13.70
C VAL A 504 -28.70 16.44 14.18
N ALA A 505 -27.78 16.56 13.22
CA ALA A 505 -26.36 16.74 13.51
C ALA A 505 -26.11 18.09 14.22
N PRO A 506 -25.02 18.21 14.98
CA PRO A 506 -24.58 19.51 15.50
C PRO A 506 -24.28 20.48 14.34
N GLU A 507 -24.23 21.79 14.64
CA GLU A 507 -23.87 22.79 13.63
C GLU A 507 -22.48 22.51 13.05
N HIS A 508 -22.32 22.76 11.74
CA HIS A 508 -21.09 22.46 11.00
C HIS A 508 -20.67 20.99 11.07
N SER A 509 -21.65 20.07 10.98
CA SER A 509 -21.39 18.63 10.99
C SER A 509 -22.35 17.87 10.09
N TRP A 510 -21.95 16.66 9.70
CA TRP A 510 -22.75 15.77 8.87
C TRP A 510 -23.56 14.80 9.71
N ALA A 511 -24.71 14.36 9.20
CA ALA A 511 -25.37 13.20 9.76
C ALA A 511 -24.62 11.95 9.28
N ASN A 512 -23.60 11.55 10.05
CA ASN A 512 -22.79 10.37 9.81
C ASN A 512 -23.13 9.27 10.82
N VAL A 513 -23.97 8.34 10.39
CA VAL A 513 -24.69 7.41 11.28
C VAL A 513 -24.49 5.99 10.78
N GLY A 514 -24.15 5.06 11.68
CA GLY A 514 -24.14 3.63 11.41
C GLY A 514 -25.55 3.06 11.39
N ASP A 515 -26.30 3.22 12.48
CA ASP A 515 -27.71 2.80 12.58
C ASP A 515 -28.46 3.66 13.61
N ILE A 516 -29.77 3.82 13.42
CA ILE A 516 -30.72 4.37 14.39
C ILE A 516 -31.95 3.47 14.42
N ALA A 517 -32.44 3.17 15.62
CA ALA A 517 -33.71 2.48 15.80
C ALA A 517 -34.56 3.12 16.90
N PHE A 518 -35.85 3.28 16.64
CA PHE A 518 -36.83 3.79 17.61
C PHE A 518 -37.72 2.65 18.08
N TYR A 519 -38.11 2.68 19.35
CA TYR A 519 -38.95 1.66 19.96
C TYR A 519 -40.13 2.26 20.72
N SER A 520 -41.26 1.56 20.67
CA SER A 520 -42.35 1.66 21.64
C SER A 520 -42.28 0.44 22.54
N ASP A 521 -41.82 0.64 23.77
CA ASP A 521 -41.46 -0.42 24.71
C ASP A 521 -40.44 -1.37 24.07
N THR A 522 -40.84 -2.60 23.74
CA THR A 522 -39.99 -3.60 23.07
C THR A 522 -40.19 -3.68 21.55
N ARG A 523 -41.24 -3.04 21.01
CA ARG A 523 -41.58 -3.07 19.58
C ARG A 523 -40.73 -2.06 18.80
N LYS A 524 -39.91 -2.53 17.86
CA LYS A 524 -39.20 -1.65 16.90
C LYS A 524 -40.23 -0.93 16.02
N LEU A 525 -40.07 0.38 15.89
CA LEU A 525 -40.91 1.23 15.07
C LEU A 525 -40.34 1.29 13.64
N HIS A 526 -41.22 1.30 12.66
CA HIS A 526 -40.88 1.37 11.24
C HIS A 526 -41.56 2.58 10.60
N GLY A 527 -40.89 3.18 9.62
CA GLY A 527 -41.41 4.34 8.89
C GLY A 527 -40.69 4.50 7.56
N ILE A 528 -41.08 5.53 6.81
CA ILE A 528 -40.42 5.91 5.56
C ILE A 528 -39.23 6.81 5.91
N PRO A 529 -37.99 6.41 5.58
CA PRO A 529 -36.81 7.25 5.81
C PRO A 529 -36.83 8.54 5.00
N PHE A 530 -36.38 9.63 5.62
CA PHE A 530 -36.18 10.92 4.97
C PHE A 530 -34.93 11.62 5.54
N SER A 531 -34.32 12.52 4.76
CA SER A 531 -33.10 13.21 5.17
C SER A 531 -33.00 14.61 4.57
N SER A 532 -31.99 15.37 5.00
CA SER A 532 -31.61 16.65 4.40
C SER A 532 -30.82 16.52 3.09
N SER A 533 -30.42 15.32 2.68
CA SER A 533 -29.64 15.11 1.47
C SER A 533 -30.47 15.35 0.21
N THR A 534 -29.89 16.02 -0.78
CA THR A 534 -30.51 16.23 -2.10
C THR A 534 -30.40 14.99 -2.99
N HIS A 535 -31.36 14.84 -3.92
CA HIS A 535 -31.38 13.71 -4.86
C HIS A 535 -30.08 13.62 -5.66
N GLY A 536 -29.44 12.44 -5.64
CA GLY A 536 -28.23 12.13 -6.42
C GLY A 536 -26.89 12.41 -5.73
N GLY A 537 -26.87 13.01 -4.54
CA GLY A 537 -25.63 13.35 -3.83
C GLY A 537 -25.39 12.65 -2.48
N GLY A 538 -26.43 12.12 -1.82
CA GLY A 538 -26.31 11.43 -0.52
C GLY A 538 -26.18 9.91 -0.65
N GLN A 539 -25.64 9.24 0.38
CA GLN A 539 -25.73 7.78 0.49
C GLN A 539 -27.20 7.33 0.66
N ASP A 540 -27.49 6.05 0.40
CA ASP A 540 -28.81 5.48 0.60
C ASP A 540 -29.30 5.70 2.05
N VAL A 541 -30.37 6.48 2.19
CA VAL A 541 -30.95 6.87 3.49
C VAL A 541 -31.42 5.65 4.29
N ASN A 542 -31.73 4.54 3.63
CA ASN A 542 -32.15 3.31 4.30
C ASN A 542 -31.05 2.73 5.20
N ARG A 543 -29.76 3.00 4.90
CA ARG A 543 -28.62 2.56 5.70
C ARG A 543 -28.63 3.12 7.13
N ALA A 544 -29.29 4.25 7.38
CA ALA A 544 -29.43 4.77 8.75
C ALA A 544 -30.42 3.96 9.61
N PHE A 545 -31.20 3.02 9.04
CA PHE A 545 -32.29 2.33 9.72
C PHE A 545 -32.36 0.82 9.40
N ASP A 546 -31.33 0.26 8.75
CA ASP A 546 -31.31 -1.12 8.28
C ASP A 546 -30.97 -2.13 9.39
N GLY A 547 -30.62 -1.66 10.59
CA GLY A 547 -30.19 -2.50 11.70
C GLY A 547 -28.79 -3.08 11.54
N ASN A 548 -27.98 -2.52 10.63
CA ASN A 548 -26.64 -2.99 10.32
C ASN A 548 -25.60 -1.87 10.49
N ILE A 549 -24.92 -1.86 11.64
CA ILE A 549 -23.86 -0.90 11.97
C ILE A 549 -22.59 -0.99 11.09
N ASP A 550 -22.55 -1.99 10.20
CA ASP A 550 -21.48 -2.18 9.21
C ASP A 550 -21.75 -1.34 7.94
N THR A 551 -23.00 -0.93 7.72
CA THR A 551 -23.34 0.10 6.73
C THR A 551 -23.42 1.46 7.42
N TYR A 552 -23.55 2.52 6.63
CA TYR A 552 -23.72 3.86 7.18
C TYR A 552 -24.43 4.79 6.21
N PHE A 553 -25.05 5.80 6.79
CA PHE A 553 -25.55 6.98 6.08
C PHE A 553 -24.60 8.17 6.31
N HIS A 554 -24.45 9.01 5.29
CA HIS A 554 -23.71 10.26 5.35
C HIS A 554 -24.42 11.32 4.50
N THR A 555 -24.66 12.50 5.07
CA THR A 555 -25.24 13.63 4.34
C THR A 555 -24.23 14.28 3.41
N ASN A 556 -24.70 14.90 2.32
CA ASN A 556 -23.83 15.63 1.39
C ASN A 556 -23.58 17.10 1.77
N ASN A 557 -24.19 17.60 2.85
CA ASN A 557 -24.00 18.95 3.39
C ASN A 557 -23.94 18.89 4.93
N GLU A 558 -23.18 19.80 5.53
CA GLU A 558 -22.99 19.98 6.97
C GLU A 558 -24.04 20.92 7.61
N ASN A 559 -24.67 21.78 6.80
CA ASN A 559 -25.58 22.80 7.32
C ASN A 559 -27.01 22.25 7.45
N GLY A 560 -27.47 22.10 8.69
CA GLY A 560 -28.82 21.59 8.99
C GLY A 560 -28.99 20.11 8.67
N ALA A 561 -27.91 19.33 8.74
CA ALA A 561 -27.91 17.92 8.39
C ALA A 561 -28.83 17.09 9.31
N PHE A 562 -29.72 16.28 8.74
CA PHE A 562 -30.60 15.39 9.50
C PHE A 562 -30.97 14.11 8.74
N VAL A 563 -31.38 13.09 9.50
CA VAL A 563 -31.98 11.85 9.00
C VAL A 563 -33.08 11.38 9.94
N GLY A 564 -34.20 10.89 9.42
CA GLY A 564 -35.39 10.60 10.21
C GLY A 564 -36.37 9.61 9.56
N LEU A 565 -37.46 9.31 10.28
CA LEU A 565 -38.56 8.45 9.85
C LEU A 565 -39.91 9.17 9.92
N ASP A 566 -40.71 9.06 8.86
CA ASP A 566 -42.16 9.30 8.91
C ASP A 566 -42.84 7.96 9.21
N PHE A 567 -43.42 7.82 10.40
CA PHE A 567 -44.16 6.62 10.78
C PHE A 567 -45.52 6.49 10.08
N GLY A 568 -45.95 7.52 9.33
CA GLY A 568 -47.26 7.61 8.68
C GLY A 568 -48.41 8.00 9.62
N HIS A 569 -48.27 7.66 10.91
CA HIS A 569 -49.20 8.00 11.98
C HIS A 569 -48.43 8.23 13.30
N PRO A 570 -49.01 8.94 14.30
CA PRO A 570 -48.32 9.17 15.56
C PRO A 570 -48.02 7.87 16.33
N GLU A 571 -46.73 7.63 16.62
CA GLU A 571 -46.24 6.47 17.35
C GLU A 571 -45.60 6.88 18.68
N ARG A 572 -45.81 6.09 19.75
CA ARG A 572 -45.26 6.36 21.07
C ARG A 572 -43.78 5.97 21.11
N ILE A 573 -42.88 6.94 21.26
CA ILE A 573 -41.43 6.67 21.31
C ILE A 573 -40.99 6.60 22.77
N THR A 574 -40.48 5.44 23.19
CA THR A 574 -39.99 5.21 24.56
C THR A 574 -38.48 5.03 24.64
N ARG A 575 -37.84 4.64 23.53
CA ARG A 575 -36.41 4.31 23.51
C ARG A 575 -35.79 4.54 22.14
N ILE A 576 -34.53 4.96 22.11
CA ILE A 576 -33.73 5.21 20.92
C ILE A 576 -32.42 4.43 21.04
N LEU A 577 -32.12 3.64 20.01
CA LEU A 577 -30.81 3.06 19.80
C LEU A 577 -30.13 3.85 18.68
N TYR A 578 -28.85 4.15 18.85
CA TYR A 578 -28.07 4.79 17.80
C TYR A 578 -26.61 4.38 17.85
N SER A 579 -25.98 4.37 16.68
CA SER A 579 -24.56 4.11 16.46
C SER A 579 -23.99 5.19 15.55
N PRO A 580 -22.84 5.81 15.89
CA PRO A 580 -22.01 6.48 14.91
C PRO A 580 -21.57 5.51 13.81
N ARG A 581 -21.03 6.03 12.70
CA ARG A 581 -20.31 5.18 11.73
C ARG A 581 -19.14 4.48 12.44
N THR A 582 -19.04 3.17 12.27
CA THR A 582 -17.99 2.35 12.90
C THR A 582 -17.01 1.79 11.85
N ASP A 583 -15.93 1.18 12.32
CA ASP A 583 -15.01 0.37 11.51
C ASP A 583 -15.21 -1.14 11.71
N ASN A 584 -16.29 -1.55 12.39
CA ASN A 584 -16.64 -2.96 12.63
C ASN A 584 -15.53 -3.77 13.35
N ASN A 585 -14.75 -3.08 14.18
CA ASN A 585 -13.61 -3.67 14.92
C ASN A 585 -13.85 -3.73 16.43
N ASP A 586 -14.99 -3.23 16.91
CA ASP A 586 -15.43 -3.42 18.28
C ASP A 586 -15.95 -4.85 18.51
N VAL A 587 -15.98 -5.28 19.78
CA VAL A 587 -16.64 -6.51 20.18
C VAL A 587 -18.15 -6.30 20.07
N ILE A 588 -18.85 -7.15 19.30
CA ILE A 588 -20.29 -7.04 19.07
C ILE A 588 -21.01 -8.22 19.74
N PRO A 589 -22.08 -7.97 20.52
CA PRO A 589 -22.88 -9.04 21.11
C PRO A 589 -23.39 -10.03 20.06
N GLY A 590 -23.30 -11.32 20.37
CA GLY A 590 -23.70 -12.43 19.49
C GLY A 590 -22.58 -12.97 18.60
N ASP A 591 -21.48 -12.24 18.41
CA ASP A 591 -20.33 -12.73 17.65
C ASP A 591 -19.49 -13.72 18.47
N GLU A 592 -18.97 -14.74 17.79
CA GLU A 592 -17.97 -15.67 18.32
C GLU A 592 -16.55 -15.14 18.12
N TYR A 593 -15.80 -15.02 19.21
CA TYR A 593 -14.40 -14.62 19.22
C TYR A 593 -13.50 -15.71 19.78
N GLU A 594 -12.22 -15.68 19.40
CA GLU A 594 -11.18 -16.52 19.98
C GLU A 594 -9.92 -15.70 20.27
N LEU A 595 -9.43 -15.78 21.50
CA LEU A 595 -8.22 -15.08 21.92
C LEU A 595 -7.02 -16.02 21.79
N PHE A 596 -5.96 -15.54 21.15
CA PHE A 596 -4.68 -16.22 21.04
C PHE A 596 -3.59 -15.48 21.80
N TYR A 597 -2.61 -16.22 22.32
CA TYR A 597 -1.31 -15.68 22.73
C TYR A 597 -0.19 -16.32 21.90
N TRP A 598 0.92 -15.61 21.74
CA TRP A 598 2.08 -16.16 21.03
C TRP A 598 2.92 -17.08 21.92
N GLY A 599 2.99 -18.37 21.55
CA GLY A 599 3.75 -19.43 22.22
C GLY A 599 4.71 -20.18 21.29
N ASN A 600 5.38 -19.48 20.36
CA ASN A 600 6.05 -19.99 19.14
C ASN A 600 5.10 -20.33 17.98
N GLU A 601 3.80 -20.29 18.26
CA GLU A 601 2.69 -20.26 17.33
C GLU A 601 1.53 -19.53 18.03
N TRP A 602 0.44 -19.25 17.33
CA TRP A 602 -0.76 -18.72 17.96
C TRP A 602 -1.45 -19.81 18.77
N CYS A 603 -1.37 -19.72 20.10
CA CYS A 603 -1.98 -20.67 21.02
C CYS A 603 -3.31 -20.12 21.54
N SER A 604 -4.40 -20.87 21.35
CA SER A 604 -5.74 -20.46 21.78
C SER A 604 -5.88 -20.42 23.31
N LEU A 605 -6.60 -19.41 23.81
CA LEU A 605 -7.10 -19.30 25.18
C LEU A 605 -8.59 -19.62 25.27
N GLY A 606 -9.19 -20.12 24.19
CA GLY A 606 -10.59 -20.51 24.11
C GLY A 606 -11.46 -19.53 23.32
N LYS A 607 -12.61 -20.05 22.90
CA LYS A 607 -13.66 -19.31 22.21
C LYS A 607 -14.67 -18.74 23.20
N CYS A 608 -15.26 -17.60 22.85
CA CYS A 608 -16.32 -16.95 23.62
C CYS A 608 -17.32 -16.26 22.69
N ILE A 609 -18.61 -16.47 22.95
CA ILE A 609 -19.67 -15.66 22.32
C ILE A 609 -19.86 -14.41 23.18
N ALA A 610 -19.73 -13.24 22.57
CA ALA A 610 -19.87 -11.97 23.26
C ALA A 610 -21.32 -11.77 23.74
N ASN A 611 -21.51 -11.58 25.05
CA ASN A 611 -22.82 -11.22 25.62
C ASN A 611 -23.01 -9.70 25.75
N GLY A 612 -21.95 -8.93 25.50
CA GLY A 612 -21.88 -7.48 25.59
C GLY A 612 -20.79 -6.94 24.66
N PHE A 613 -20.44 -5.66 24.78
CA PHE A 613 -19.39 -5.02 23.96
C PHE A 613 -17.97 -5.21 24.54
N GLU A 614 -17.78 -6.20 25.41
CA GLU A 614 -16.51 -6.54 26.04
C GLU A 614 -16.43 -8.05 26.26
N LEU A 615 -15.22 -8.61 26.08
CA LEU A 615 -14.85 -9.97 26.41
C LEU A 615 -13.94 -9.99 27.63
N VAL A 616 -14.09 -11.01 28.48
CA VAL A 616 -13.25 -11.21 29.67
C VAL A 616 -12.59 -12.58 29.60
N TYR A 617 -11.26 -12.60 29.76
CA TYR A 617 -10.46 -13.84 29.82
C TYR A 617 -9.63 -13.85 31.10
N ASP A 618 -9.94 -14.74 32.05
CA ASP A 618 -9.34 -14.75 33.41
C ASP A 618 -7.95 -15.40 33.51
N ASN A 619 -7.57 -16.21 32.51
CA ASN A 619 -6.38 -17.08 32.59
C ASN A 619 -5.32 -16.76 31.52
N ALA A 620 -5.29 -15.51 31.07
CA ALA A 620 -4.31 -15.05 30.08
C ALA A 620 -2.90 -14.94 30.70
N PRO A 621 -1.83 -15.37 30.01
CA PRO A 621 -0.47 -15.23 30.50
C PRO A 621 0.00 -13.75 30.51
N SER A 622 0.84 -13.38 31.47
CA SER A 622 1.55 -12.08 31.43
C SER A 622 2.71 -12.08 30.43
N ASN A 623 3.21 -10.89 30.06
CA ASN A 623 4.30 -10.69 29.10
C ASN A 623 4.09 -11.38 27.73
N ALA A 624 2.82 -11.47 27.30
CA ALA A 624 2.43 -12.15 26.08
C ALA A 624 2.00 -11.16 24.99
N LEU A 625 2.26 -11.52 23.74
CA LEU A 625 1.64 -10.91 22.58
C LEU A 625 0.33 -11.64 22.28
N PHE A 626 -0.76 -10.89 22.18
CA PHE A 626 -2.10 -11.43 21.96
C PHE A 626 -2.64 -11.06 20.58
N LEU A 627 -3.60 -11.85 20.09
CA LEU A 627 -4.39 -11.58 18.89
C LEU A 627 -5.82 -12.03 19.15
N LEU A 628 -6.80 -11.17 18.85
CA LEU A 628 -8.22 -11.51 18.96
C LEU A 628 -8.77 -11.79 17.57
N HIS A 629 -9.23 -13.02 17.34
CA HIS A 629 -9.89 -13.42 16.10
C HIS A 629 -11.41 -13.30 16.23
N ASN A 630 -12.09 -12.75 15.22
CA ASN A 630 -13.56 -12.80 15.13
C ASN A 630 -13.96 -13.85 14.09
N HIS A 631 -14.58 -14.94 14.54
CA HIS A 631 -15.04 -16.05 13.67
C HIS A 631 -16.34 -15.75 12.93
N THR A 632 -16.98 -14.60 13.22
CA THR A 632 -18.30 -14.22 12.69
C THR A 632 -18.20 -13.20 11.57
N ARG A 633 -17.47 -12.10 11.77
CA ARG A 633 -17.38 -10.99 10.80
C ARG A 633 -16.07 -10.21 10.88
N GLY A 634 -15.88 -9.36 9.87
CA GLY A 634 -14.72 -8.47 9.76
C GLY A 634 -13.48 -9.20 9.22
N LYS A 635 -12.46 -8.41 8.86
CA LYS A 635 -11.19 -8.94 8.34
C LYS A 635 -9.98 -8.45 9.12
N GLU A 636 -10.10 -7.27 9.72
CA GLU A 636 -8.98 -6.58 10.37
C GLU A 636 -8.71 -7.10 11.78
N GLU A 637 -7.47 -7.46 12.07
CA GLU A 637 -6.99 -8.00 13.34
C GLU A 637 -5.56 -7.53 13.58
N ARG A 638 -5.24 -7.18 14.82
CA ARG A 638 -3.92 -6.66 15.16
C ARG A 638 -3.36 -7.25 16.45
N PRO A 639 -2.06 -7.53 16.51
CA PRO A 639 -1.43 -7.95 17.75
C PRO A 639 -1.46 -6.83 18.78
N PHE A 640 -1.63 -7.20 20.05
CA PHE A 640 -1.57 -6.27 21.16
C PHE A 640 -0.89 -6.89 22.37
N THR A 641 -0.30 -6.05 23.22
CA THR A 641 0.03 -6.41 24.60
C THR A 641 -1.07 -5.89 25.53
N TYR A 642 -1.18 -6.49 26.72
CA TYR A 642 -2.09 -6.00 27.76
C TYR A 642 -1.29 -5.37 28.88
N GLU A 643 -1.33 -4.04 28.97
CA GLU A 643 -0.50 -3.25 29.89
C GLU A 643 -1.39 -2.31 30.70
N HIS A 644 -1.25 -2.33 32.03
CA HIS A 644 -2.00 -1.45 32.94
C HIS A 644 -3.52 -1.45 32.70
N GLY A 645 -4.10 -2.62 32.42
CA GLY A 645 -5.54 -2.78 32.17
C GLY A 645 -6.00 -2.35 30.77
N LYS A 646 -5.08 -2.15 29.80
CA LYS A 646 -5.40 -1.68 28.45
C LYS A 646 -4.75 -2.53 27.37
N GLN A 647 -5.45 -2.69 26.25
CA GLN A 647 -4.87 -3.17 24.99
C GLN A 647 -3.93 -2.10 24.43
N ILE A 648 -2.65 -2.44 24.23
CA ILE A 648 -1.63 -1.62 23.56
C ILE A 648 -1.31 -2.26 22.21
N TRP A 649 -1.50 -1.50 21.13
CA TRP A 649 -1.48 -2.02 19.77
C TRP A 649 -0.10 -1.90 19.10
N TRP A 650 0.30 -2.95 18.38
CA TRP A 650 1.61 -3.08 17.74
C TRP A 650 1.50 -3.33 16.26
#